data_AF-A0A2V5HL84-F1
#
_entry.id   AF-A0A2V5HL84-F1
#
_cell.length_a   1.000
_cell.length_b   1.000
_cell.length_c   1.000
_cell.angle_alpha   90.00
_cell.angle_beta   90.00
_cell.angle_gamma   90.00
#
_symmetry.space_group_name_H-M   'P 1'
#
loop_
_entity.id
_entity.type
_entity.pdbx_description
1 polymer ?
#
loop_
_entity_poly.entity_id
_entity_poly.type
_entity_poly.pdbx_seq_one_letter_code
_entity_poly.pdbx_strand_id
1 'polypeptide(L)'
;MQSDTRYSSTLPICGPDPKYIKKSQVKFTRPAQMSLFARVTSYPPLGQITRLKGAEPLRFTVVLESSTTFPIQPWEVHVWHNITESSKWTALPLQRCDSSVAPLINSNAEEYHYFRNVFSGEIGPSENLGHARFTVRYRVNPDAEWQWVNQQQHISDGELLFPTQTPTFDSEEPAPATDFAKYFKNLSSYVAIQPRRSEAPGSNLWHVTGPVTAAREGQSGLTNLSLGVPASVARYFALVRIWSPWLGPRHGKGSFALSEDAMLCSFLRTDGVHLVLLAVSGVDDVLTLFGSGEDGAVVVKAKNDSTQAARFQILAAAAHDFEVAMSAVIYEARKLTRPYAEQAESDRVPTPWLAEWYDGLTYCTWNGLGQDLTEEKILRGLDSLKSHGIKIANLIIDDNWQALDKGDSQFTRGWKQFEGNPDAFPKGFKQTIQKIRTTHPNIHHIAVWHAMLGYWGGISPDGELAKLYKTKRIEITDPAAGGPIAHAFERGSLLAIDPDDIQRFFDDFYNYLASIGVDSVKADAQFFLDLIKDPADRKRFMNSYLDAWSISTLKHFSTRAISCMSMIPQAIFHSQLPTNKPTIPLRNSDDFFPNIESSHPWHVFCNAHNALLTRYLNVVPDWDMFQTSHPYAGFHAAARCVSGGPIYITDEPGKHNLALIDQMTAPTIHGATVILRPGLVGRTLDVYHDYNEGHVLRVGTYTGWARTGSGILGLFNISSADRTSIIHLRDFPGIHPDSTGEYIVRAHTSGKIAETLQVSDAKALVSVEVKHRGWEILTAYPTHAFSLTPRSPSTATTANPTTTKVAVLGLLGKMTGAAALSNSDIYVEDNGRLRADISLKALGTLGVYFSDLPRWDIDANFMVTILGKPVPRKTVWKVEAAEEEGEGRGKDGARVLAVDVLAAYKEMGLKPGWSNEVLVEIFVR
;
A
#
# COMPACT_ATOMS: atom_id res chain seq x y z
N MET A 1 18.04 56.25 -71.98
CA MET A 1 16.81 56.28 -72.83
C MET A 1 15.81 55.38 -72.13
N GLN A 2 14.80 55.95 -71.47
CA GLN A 2 13.41 56.06 -72.00
C GLN A 2 12.88 54.69 -72.46
N SER A 3 11.74 54.17 -72.02
CA SER A 3 10.58 54.78 -71.35
C SER A 3 9.58 53.67 -70.99
N ASP A 4 8.78 53.95 -69.97
CA ASP A 4 7.54 53.29 -69.56
C ASP A 4 6.61 52.82 -70.71
N THR A 5 5.86 51.73 -70.50
CA THR A 5 4.43 51.84 -70.10
C THR A 5 3.78 50.48 -69.81
N ARG A 6 2.97 50.51 -68.76
CA ARG A 6 2.16 49.42 -68.17
C ARG A 6 0.90 49.19 -69.00
N TYR A 7 0.37 47.96 -69.01
CA TYR A 7 -1.06 47.71 -68.77
C TYR A 7 -1.25 46.29 -68.19
N SER A 8 -2.13 46.22 -67.20
CA SER A 8 -2.36 45.11 -66.29
C SER A 8 -3.54 44.21 -66.66
N SER A 9 -3.45 42.97 -66.18
CA SER A 9 -4.50 41.97 -65.91
C SER A 9 -4.88 41.01 -67.06
N THR A 10 -4.54 39.73 -66.86
CA THR A 10 -5.48 38.67 -66.43
C THR A 10 -4.67 37.41 -66.07
N LEU A 11 -4.89 36.86 -64.88
CA LEU A 11 -4.20 35.68 -64.32
C LEU A 11 -4.22 34.45 -65.25
N PRO A 12 -3.23 33.55 -65.12
CA PRO A 12 -3.56 32.24 -64.55
C PRO A 12 -2.53 31.73 -63.52
N ILE A 13 -3.07 31.32 -62.37
CA ILE A 13 -2.69 30.18 -61.50
C ILE A 13 -1.19 29.79 -61.51
N CYS A 14 -0.45 30.32 -60.53
CA CYS A 14 0.85 29.77 -60.14
C CYS A 14 0.64 28.46 -59.35
N GLY A 15 1.16 27.36 -59.89
CA GLY A 15 1.41 26.14 -59.12
C GLY A 15 2.53 26.36 -58.08
N PRO A 16 2.58 25.56 -57.00
CA PRO A 16 3.53 25.78 -55.92
C PRO A 16 4.97 25.41 -56.28
N ASP A 17 5.86 26.24 -55.73
CA ASP A 17 7.32 26.29 -55.74
C ASP A 17 8.04 24.92 -55.56
N PRO A 18 9.10 24.60 -56.35
CA PRO A 18 9.88 23.36 -56.19
C PRO A 18 10.62 23.21 -54.85
N LYS A 19 10.59 24.20 -53.96
CA LYS A 19 11.32 24.18 -52.67
C LYS A 19 10.65 23.44 -51.51
N TYR A 20 9.48 22.82 -51.69
CA TYR A 20 8.78 22.05 -50.63
C TYR A 20 8.45 20.59 -50.97
N ILE A 21 9.23 19.93 -51.82
CA ILE A 21 9.13 18.46 -51.98
C ILE A 21 10.12 17.80 -51.02
N LYS A 22 9.71 17.60 -49.76
CA LYS A 22 10.30 16.53 -48.93
C LYS A 22 9.91 15.21 -49.60
N LYS A 23 10.83 14.63 -50.37
CA LYS A 23 10.73 13.24 -50.84
C LYS A 23 10.46 12.35 -49.61
N SER A 24 9.26 11.80 -49.50
CA SER A 24 9.00 10.74 -48.54
C SER A 24 9.84 9.54 -48.96
N GLN A 25 10.90 9.28 -48.20
CA GLN A 25 11.49 7.95 -48.19
C GLN A 25 10.51 7.05 -47.44
N VAL A 26 9.51 6.51 -48.13
CA VAL A 26 8.79 5.34 -47.64
C VAL A 26 9.80 4.19 -47.66
N LYS A 27 10.52 4.00 -46.55
CA LYS A 27 11.24 2.76 -46.29
C LYS A 27 10.19 1.66 -46.26
N PHE A 28 10.23 0.76 -47.25
CA PHE A 28 9.48 -0.50 -47.26
C PHE A 28 9.87 -1.27 -46.00
N THR A 29 9.11 -1.08 -44.92
CA THR A 29 9.32 -1.82 -43.67
C THR A 29 8.58 -3.14 -43.87
N ARG A 30 9.31 -4.26 -43.85
CA ARG A 30 8.68 -5.57 -44.06
C ARG A 30 7.65 -5.80 -42.94
N PRO A 31 6.48 -6.42 -43.19
CA PRO A 31 5.49 -6.73 -42.15
C PRO A 31 6.10 -7.42 -40.92
N ALA A 32 7.10 -8.29 -41.13
CA ALA A 32 7.86 -8.96 -40.06
C ALA A 32 8.69 -8.00 -39.17
N GLN A 33 9.16 -6.87 -39.71
CA GLN A 33 9.86 -5.84 -38.91
C GLN A 33 8.87 -4.99 -38.09
N MET A 34 7.65 -4.78 -38.61
CA MET A 34 6.62 -4.01 -37.91
C MET A 34 6.06 -4.76 -36.70
N SER A 35 5.94 -6.09 -36.78
CA SER A 35 5.52 -6.92 -35.64
C SER A 35 6.48 -6.89 -34.45
N LEU A 36 7.77 -6.59 -34.66
CA LEU A 36 8.75 -6.50 -33.56
C LEU A 36 8.51 -5.29 -32.64
N PHE A 37 7.75 -4.30 -33.08
CA PHE A 37 7.48 -3.07 -32.32
C PHE A 37 6.08 -3.04 -31.70
N ALA A 38 5.35 -4.16 -31.71
CA ALA A 38 4.04 -4.26 -31.08
C ALA A 38 4.16 -4.53 -29.57
N ARG A 39 3.44 -3.76 -28.76
CA ARG A 39 3.25 -4.02 -27.32
C ARG A 39 1.96 -4.81 -27.16
N VAL A 40 1.96 -5.80 -26.28
CA VAL A 40 0.84 -6.73 -26.11
C VAL A 40 0.58 -6.88 -24.63
N THR A 41 -0.66 -6.64 -24.21
CA THR A 41 -1.11 -6.83 -22.84
C THR A 41 -2.35 -7.71 -22.86
N SER A 42 -2.48 -8.63 -21.90
CA SER A 42 -3.63 -9.53 -21.83
C SER A 42 -4.30 -9.51 -20.45
N TYR A 43 -5.57 -9.90 -20.45
CA TYR A 43 -6.32 -10.34 -19.31
C TYR A 43 -6.94 -11.72 -19.61
N PRO A 44 -6.75 -12.75 -18.78
CA PRO A 44 -5.81 -12.80 -17.66
C PRO A 44 -4.36 -12.43 -18.04
N PRO A 45 -3.55 -11.91 -17.11
CA PRO A 45 -2.21 -11.43 -17.38
C PRO A 45 -1.20 -12.55 -17.72
N LEU A 46 -0.28 -12.26 -18.64
CA LEU A 46 0.91 -13.10 -18.89
C LEU A 46 1.95 -12.96 -17.77
N GLY A 47 2.74 -14.01 -17.57
CA GLY A 47 3.79 -14.11 -16.54
C GLY A 47 3.28 -14.30 -15.11
N GLN A 48 1.99 -14.09 -14.92
CA GLN A 48 1.32 -14.12 -13.62
C GLN A 48 0.47 -15.39 -13.47
N ILE A 49 0.14 -15.70 -12.22
CA ILE A 49 -0.77 -16.79 -11.88
C ILE A 49 -2.15 -16.21 -11.58
N THR A 50 -3.15 -16.64 -12.35
CA THR A 50 -4.54 -16.24 -12.16
C THR A 50 -5.33 -17.42 -11.62
N ARG A 51 -5.92 -17.23 -10.45
CA ARG A 51 -6.86 -18.19 -9.89
C ARG A 51 -8.26 -17.90 -10.40
N LEU A 52 -8.88 -18.90 -10.98
CA LEU A 52 -10.26 -18.81 -11.46
C LEU A 52 -11.23 -19.24 -10.35
N LYS A 53 -12.47 -18.76 -10.39
CA LYS A 53 -13.52 -19.18 -9.46
C LYS A 53 -14.62 -19.90 -10.25
N GLY A 54 -14.62 -21.23 -10.21
CA GLY A 54 -15.73 -22.07 -10.69
C GLY A 54 -16.02 -22.06 -12.21
N ALA A 55 -17.18 -22.61 -12.57
CA ALA A 55 -17.62 -22.98 -13.92
C ALA A 55 -18.00 -21.80 -14.87
N GLU A 56 -17.37 -20.64 -14.70
CA GLU A 56 -17.54 -19.51 -15.62
C GLU A 56 -16.71 -19.71 -16.91
N PRO A 57 -17.21 -19.27 -18.08
CA PRO A 57 -16.40 -19.19 -19.29
C PRO A 57 -15.16 -18.33 -19.04
N LEU A 58 -14.00 -18.83 -19.45
CA LEU A 58 -12.75 -18.10 -19.34
C LEU A 58 -12.61 -17.13 -20.52
N ARG A 59 -12.81 -15.85 -20.25
CA ARG A 59 -12.65 -14.78 -21.24
C ARG A 59 -11.21 -14.28 -21.28
N PHE A 60 -10.66 -14.22 -22.49
CA PHE A 60 -9.42 -13.53 -22.79
C PHE A 60 -9.70 -12.18 -23.43
N THR A 61 -8.96 -11.16 -23.01
CA THR A 61 -8.90 -9.86 -23.67
C THR A 61 -7.44 -9.53 -23.93
N VAL A 62 -7.10 -9.20 -25.16
CA VAL A 62 -5.74 -8.82 -25.57
C VAL A 62 -5.76 -7.45 -26.21
N VAL A 63 -4.89 -6.57 -25.73
CA VAL A 63 -4.66 -5.25 -26.28
C VAL A 63 -3.31 -5.28 -27.00
N LEU A 64 -3.33 -5.02 -28.30
CA LEU A 64 -2.15 -4.89 -29.14
C LEU A 64 -1.99 -3.42 -29.56
N GLU A 65 -0.87 -2.83 -29.14
CA GLU A 65 -0.50 -1.45 -29.41
C GLU A 65 0.63 -1.42 -30.45
N SER A 66 0.45 -0.64 -31.51
CA SER A 66 1.44 -0.49 -32.58
C SER A 66 1.73 0.98 -32.85
N SER A 67 2.99 1.36 -33.06
CA SER A 67 3.36 2.77 -33.21
C SER A 67 2.62 3.44 -34.39
N THR A 68 2.10 4.65 -34.15
CA THR A 68 1.48 5.51 -35.17
C THR A 68 2.45 5.99 -36.25
N THR A 69 3.75 5.78 -36.06
CA THR A 69 4.76 6.01 -37.12
C THR A 69 4.63 5.02 -38.27
N PHE A 70 3.96 3.89 -38.05
CA PHE A 70 3.68 2.90 -39.09
C PHE A 70 2.19 2.90 -39.52
N PRO A 71 1.84 2.42 -40.72
CA PRO A 71 0.44 2.33 -41.14
C PRO A 71 -0.38 1.36 -40.27
N ILE A 72 -1.67 1.65 -40.11
CA ILE A 72 -2.65 0.75 -39.46
C ILE A 72 -2.61 -0.63 -40.14
N GLN A 73 -2.60 -1.69 -39.32
CA GLN A 73 -2.57 -3.08 -39.79
C GLN A 73 -3.82 -3.85 -39.32
N PRO A 74 -4.23 -4.91 -40.05
CA PRO A 74 -5.43 -5.67 -39.72
C PRO A 74 -5.27 -6.60 -38.51
N TRP A 75 -4.03 -6.97 -38.13
CA TRP A 75 -3.62 -7.78 -36.97
C TRP A 75 -4.49 -9.02 -36.64
N GLU A 76 -3.88 -10.20 -36.68
CA GLU A 76 -4.48 -11.42 -36.12
C GLU A 76 -3.84 -11.76 -34.78
N VAL A 77 -4.66 -12.12 -33.79
CA VAL A 77 -4.22 -12.45 -32.42
C VAL A 77 -4.86 -13.73 -31.96
N HIS A 78 -4.04 -14.68 -31.49
CA HIS A 78 -4.50 -15.94 -30.92
C HIS A 78 -3.99 -16.07 -29.48
N VAL A 79 -4.82 -16.66 -28.62
CA VAL A 79 -4.35 -17.28 -27.37
C VAL A 79 -3.93 -18.70 -27.71
N TRP A 80 -2.69 -19.05 -27.43
CA TRP A 80 -2.18 -20.41 -27.55
C TRP A 80 -2.17 -21.02 -26.15
N HIS A 81 -2.83 -22.14 -25.92
CA HIS A 81 -3.07 -22.64 -24.56
C HIS A 81 -3.19 -24.17 -24.49
N ASN A 82 -3.03 -24.74 -23.29
CA ASN A 82 -3.34 -26.15 -23.00
C ASN A 82 -4.58 -26.33 -22.07
N ILE A 83 -5.49 -25.35 -22.07
CA ILE A 83 -6.70 -25.29 -21.22
C ILE A 83 -7.79 -26.32 -21.58
N THR A 84 -7.81 -26.86 -22.80
CA THR A 84 -8.80 -27.88 -23.18
C THR A 84 -8.27 -29.29 -22.93
N GLU A 85 -6.97 -29.50 -23.16
CA GLU A 85 -6.25 -30.76 -22.96
C GLU A 85 -4.86 -30.44 -22.41
N SER A 86 -4.54 -30.90 -21.19
CA SER A 86 -3.28 -30.53 -20.51
C SER A 86 -2.01 -30.90 -21.28
N SER A 87 -2.06 -31.97 -22.08
CA SER A 87 -0.94 -32.49 -22.88
C SER A 87 -0.80 -31.85 -24.26
N LYS A 88 -1.76 -31.01 -24.70
CA LYS A 88 -1.80 -30.49 -26.07
C LYS A 88 -2.11 -28.99 -26.09
N TRP A 89 -1.23 -28.24 -26.74
CA TRP A 89 -1.46 -26.82 -27.00
C TRP A 89 -2.32 -26.62 -28.25
N THR A 90 -3.31 -25.74 -28.15
CA THR A 90 -4.25 -25.40 -29.23
C THR A 90 -4.41 -23.88 -29.32
N ALA A 91 -4.93 -23.40 -30.45
CA ALA A 91 -5.20 -21.97 -30.66
C ALA A 91 -6.67 -21.65 -30.40
N LEU A 92 -6.89 -20.57 -29.66
CA LEU A 92 -8.13 -19.80 -29.65
C LEU A 92 -7.92 -18.52 -30.48
N PRO A 93 -8.48 -18.42 -31.70
CA PRO A 93 -8.51 -17.18 -32.45
C PRO A 93 -9.36 -16.13 -31.71
N LEU A 94 -8.82 -14.92 -31.53
CA LEU A 94 -9.57 -13.82 -30.92
C LEU A 94 -10.22 -12.94 -31.98
N GLN A 95 -11.39 -12.40 -31.66
CA GLN A 95 -12.11 -11.46 -32.51
C GLN A 95 -11.77 -10.03 -32.11
N ARG A 96 -11.63 -9.14 -33.11
CA ARG A 96 -11.44 -7.71 -32.84
C ARG A 96 -12.70 -7.12 -32.23
N CYS A 97 -12.53 -6.32 -31.18
CA CYS A 97 -13.61 -5.67 -30.44
C CYS A 97 -13.45 -4.16 -30.44
N ASP A 98 -14.48 -3.47 -29.95
CA ASP A 98 -14.40 -2.04 -29.68
C ASP A 98 -13.35 -1.75 -28.59
N SER A 99 -12.65 -0.61 -28.74
CA SER A 99 -11.69 -0.12 -27.74
C SER A 99 -12.29 0.04 -26.34
N SER A 100 -13.60 0.26 -26.25
CA SER A 100 -14.38 0.41 -25.02
C SER A 100 -14.46 -0.86 -24.17
N VAL A 101 -14.05 -2.03 -24.68
CA VAL A 101 -14.04 -3.28 -23.89
C VAL A 101 -12.97 -3.24 -22.79
N ALA A 102 -11.87 -2.53 -23.03
CA ALA A 102 -10.82 -2.28 -22.06
C ALA A 102 -10.28 -0.87 -22.32
N PRO A 103 -10.96 0.21 -21.91
CA PRO A 103 -10.54 1.58 -22.21
C PRO A 103 -9.20 1.92 -21.54
N LEU A 104 -8.32 2.67 -22.22
CA LEU A 104 -7.11 3.24 -21.61
C LEU A 104 -7.48 4.51 -20.86
N ILE A 105 -7.47 4.45 -19.52
CA ILE A 105 -8.05 5.52 -18.70
C ILE A 105 -7.04 6.52 -18.15
N ASN A 106 -5.73 6.34 -18.29
CA ASN A 106 -4.74 7.26 -17.72
C ASN A 106 -3.78 7.91 -18.73
N SER A 107 -4.14 7.88 -20.02
CA SER A 107 -3.36 8.50 -21.07
C SER A 107 -4.10 9.69 -21.70
N ASN A 108 -3.35 10.69 -22.15
CA ASN A 108 -3.85 11.84 -22.91
C ASN A 108 -3.65 11.57 -24.41
N ALA A 109 -4.67 11.89 -25.22
CA ALA A 109 -4.66 11.61 -26.66
C ALA A 109 -3.47 12.28 -27.39
N GLU A 110 -3.02 13.44 -26.91
CA GLU A 110 -1.88 14.18 -27.49
C GLU A 110 -0.53 13.50 -27.28
N GLU A 111 -0.36 12.73 -26.19
CA GLU A 111 0.91 12.07 -25.82
C GLU A 111 0.95 10.59 -26.22
N TYR A 112 -0.19 10.03 -26.61
CA TYR A 112 -0.32 8.60 -26.89
C TYR A 112 -0.12 8.32 -28.39
N HIS A 113 1.06 7.82 -28.75
CA HIS A 113 1.46 7.65 -30.15
C HIS A 113 1.30 6.20 -30.65
N TYR A 114 0.29 5.47 -30.18
CA TYR A 114 0.03 4.08 -30.59
C TYR A 114 -1.39 3.87 -31.11
N PHE A 115 -1.52 3.11 -32.20
CA PHE A 115 -2.80 2.50 -32.58
C PHE A 115 -3.10 1.34 -31.64
N ARG A 116 -4.27 1.41 -31.01
CA ARG A 116 -4.73 0.42 -30.02
C ARG A 116 -5.78 -0.52 -30.61
N ASN A 117 -5.48 -1.81 -30.60
CA ASN A 117 -6.35 -2.85 -31.14
C ASN A 117 -6.74 -3.82 -30.02
N VAL A 118 -8.04 -3.92 -29.72
CA VAL A 118 -8.56 -4.80 -28.67
C VAL A 118 -9.14 -6.05 -29.31
N PHE A 119 -8.81 -7.21 -28.75
CA PHE A 119 -9.28 -8.51 -29.19
C PHE A 119 -9.85 -9.28 -28.00
N SER A 120 -10.92 -10.04 -28.20
CA SER A 120 -11.48 -10.90 -27.16
C SER A 120 -11.95 -12.24 -27.71
N GLY A 121 -12.00 -13.23 -26.83
CA GLY A 121 -12.46 -14.59 -27.11
C GLY A 121 -12.65 -15.35 -25.81
N GLU A 122 -13.41 -16.43 -25.85
CA GLU A 122 -13.77 -17.22 -24.68
C GLU A 122 -13.47 -18.69 -24.89
N ILE A 123 -13.09 -19.35 -23.79
CA ILE A 123 -13.06 -20.80 -23.69
C ILE A 123 -14.18 -21.20 -22.74
N GLY A 124 -14.99 -22.18 -23.14
CA GLY A 124 -16.02 -22.73 -22.26
C GLY A 124 -15.44 -23.28 -20.95
N PRO A 125 -16.27 -23.49 -19.93
CA PRO A 125 -15.82 -24.03 -18.65
C PRO A 125 -15.14 -25.39 -18.85
N SER A 126 -14.01 -25.59 -18.18
CA SER A 126 -13.27 -26.85 -18.15
C SER A 126 -13.41 -27.46 -16.76
N GLU A 127 -13.99 -28.65 -16.68
CA GLU A 127 -14.25 -29.33 -15.39
C GLU A 127 -13.05 -30.13 -14.87
N ASN A 128 -11.99 -30.31 -15.67
CA ASN A 128 -11.00 -31.39 -15.49
C ASN A 128 -9.53 -30.97 -15.38
N LEU A 129 -9.21 -29.73 -15.02
CA LEU A 129 -7.81 -29.26 -15.00
C LEU A 129 -7.45 -28.52 -13.72
N GLY A 130 -6.44 -28.98 -12.97
CA GLY A 130 -5.95 -28.21 -11.82
C GLY A 130 -5.12 -26.98 -12.21
N HIS A 131 -4.26 -27.12 -13.22
CA HIS A 131 -3.35 -26.08 -13.68
C HIS A 131 -3.22 -26.10 -15.20
N ALA A 132 -3.27 -24.92 -15.83
CA ALA A 132 -3.04 -24.74 -17.26
C ALA A 132 -2.15 -23.51 -17.52
N ARG A 133 -1.64 -23.42 -18.74
CA ARG A 133 -0.82 -22.31 -19.22
C ARG A 133 -1.34 -21.80 -20.55
N PHE A 134 -1.07 -20.52 -20.79
CA PHE A 134 -1.35 -19.89 -22.06
C PHE A 134 -0.29 -18.84 -22.39
N THR A 135 -0.16 -18.56 -23.67
CA THR A 135 0.63 -17.45 -24.20
C THR A 135 -0.14 -16.78 -25.32
N VAL A 136 0.33 -15.62 -25.76
CA VAL A 136 -0.30 -14.87 -26.86
C VAL A 136 0.64 -14.89 -28.06
N ARG A 137 0.07 -15.13 -29.24
CA ARG A 137 0.77 -14.96 -30.52
C ARG A 137 0.00 -14.04 -31.44
N TYR A 138 0.71 -13.29 -32.27
CA TYR A 138 0.12 -12.31 -33.17
C TYR A 138 0.87 -12.24 -34.50
N ARG A 139 0.18 -11.78 -35.55
CA ARG A 139 0.78 -11.52 -36.87
C ARG A 139 0.03 -10.40 -37.58
N VAL A 140 0.72 -9.74 -38.52
CA VAL A 140 0.17 -8.58 -39.22
C VAL A 140 -0.98 -8.97 -40.17
N ASN A 141 -0.87 -10.12 -40.85
CA ASN A 141 -1.83 -10.65 -41.82
C ASN A 141 -1.63 -12.18 -41.99
N PRO A 142 -2.51 -12.90 -42.73
CA PRO A 142 -2.43 -14.34 -42.91
C PRO A 142 -1.12 -14.89 -43.48
N ASP A 143 -0.42 -14.09 -44.29
CA ASP A 143 0.81 -14.48 -44.99
C ASP A 143 2.08 -14.20 -44.15
N ALA A 144 1.94 -13.50 -43.01
CA ALA A 144 3.03 -13.21 -42.10
C ALA A 144 3.26 -14.35 -41.09
N GLU A 145 4.51 -14.51 -40.65
CA GLU A 145 4.87 -15.45 -39.59
C GLU A 145 4.31 -15.02 -38.23
N TRP A 146 3.91 -15.99 -37.42
CA TRP A 146 3.47 -15.77 -36.05
C TRP A 146 4.63 -15.28 -35.17
N GLN A 147 4.39 -14.17 -34.46
CA GLN A 147 5.24 -13.71 -33.38
C GLN A 147 4.65 -14.14 -32.04
N TRP A 148 5.51 -14.45 -31.07
CA TRP A 148 5.11 -14.95 -29.75
C TRP A 148 5.49 -13.93 -28.68
N VAL A 149 4.54 -13.55 -27.83
CA VAL A 149 4.78 -12.51 -26.80
C VAL A 149 5.88 -12.93 -25.83
N ASN A 150 5.92 -14.21 -25.45
CA ASN A 150 6.93 -14.71 -24.51
C ASN A 150 8.37 -14.66 -25.07
N GLN A 151 8.52 -14.70 -26.39
CA GLN A 151 9.81 -14.55 -27.06
C GLN A 151 10.17 -13.08 -27.29
N GLN A 152 9.19 -12.27 -27.71
CA GLN A 152 9.44 -10.88 -28.13
C GLN A 152 9.54 -9.90 -26.95
N GLN A 153 8.79 -10.12 -25.88
CA GLN A 153 8.75 -9.22 -24.72
C GLN A 153 9.44 -9.82 -23.49
N HIS A 154 9.98 -11.03 -23.59
CA HIS A 154 10.60 -11.78 -22.48
C HIS A 154 9.67 -11.94 -21.27
N ILE A 155 8.36 -12.01 -21.50
CA ILE A 155 7.34 -12.25 -20.46
C ILE A 155 7.05 -13.74 -20.41
N SER A 156 7.01 -14.35 -19.22
CA SER A 156 6.65 -15.76 -19.09
C SER A 156 5.20 -16.03 -19.51
N ASP A 157 4.86 -17.29 -19.77
CA ASP A 157 3.47 -17.69 -20.03
C ASP A 157 2.56 -17.33 -18.85
N GLY A 158 1.29 -17.04 -19.13
CA GLY A 158 0.26 -16.90 -18.10
C GLY A 158 -0.10 -18.27 -17.52
N GLU A 159 -0.31 -18.32 -16.21
CA GLU A 159 -0.66 -19.55 -15.48
C GLU A 159 -2.09 -19.44 -14.95
N LEU A 160 -2.87 -20.50 -15.09
CA LEU A 160 -4.26 -20.58 -14.66
C LEU A 160 -4.40 -21.71 -13.65
N LEU A 161 -4.98 -21.41 -12.49
CA LEU A 161 -5.36 -22.41 -11.50
C LEU A 161 -6.88 -22.53 -11.47
N PHE A 162 -7.39 -23.73 -11.72
CA PHE A 162 -8.80 -24.03 -11.54
C PHE A 162 -8.93 -24.78 -10.21
N PRO A 163 -9.61 -24.18 -9.21
CA PRO A 163 -9.77 -24.82 -7.93
C PRO A 163 -10.58 -26.11 -8.09
N THR A 164 -10.08 -27.20 -7.51
CA THR A 164 -10.83 -28.46 -7.44
C THR A 164 -12.04 -28.29 -6.52
N GLN A 165 -13.19 -28.91 -6.85
CA GLN A 165 -14.41 -28.89 -6.01
C GLN A 165 -14.24 -29.55 -4.62
N THR A 166 -13.04 -30.04 -4.30
CA THR A 166 -12.67 -30.69 -3.05
C THR A 166 -11.29 -30.14 -2.64
N PRO A 167 -11.11 -29.62 -1.41
CA PRO A 167 -11.86 -29.90 -0.18
C PRO A 167 -12.93 -28.86 0.16
N THR A 168 -14.02 -29.29 0.79
CA THR A 168 -14.97 -28.42 1.48
C THR A 168 -14.31 -27.90 2.77
N PHE A 169 -13.95 -26.63 2.79
CA PHE A 169 -13.54 -25.94 4.03
C PHE A 169 -14.75 -25.46 4.86
N ASP A 170 -15.94 -25.97 4.53
CA ASP A 170 -17.23 -25.58 5.12
C ASP A 170 -17.68 -26.52 6.25
N SER A 171 -16.81 -27.47 6.65
CA SER A 171 -17.07 -28.35 7.80
C SER A 171 -17.04 -27.55 9.10
N GLU A 172 -18.06 -27.73 9.95
CA GLU A 172 -18.07 -27.16 11.31
C GLU A 172 -17.06 -27.84 12.25
N GLU A 173 -16.72 -29.11 11.98
CA GLU A 173 -15.76 -29.88 12.75
C GLU A 173 -14.31 -29.60 12.29
N PRO A 174 -13.34 -29.50 13.23
CA PRO A 174 -11.93 -29.32 12.89
C PRO A 174 -11.39 -30.44 12.02
N ALA A 175 -10.69 -30.09 10.94
CA ALA A 175 -10.06 -31.08 10.07
C ALA A 175 -9.02 -31.92 10.83
N PRO A 176 -9.04 -33.26 10.70
CA PRO A 176 -8.20 -34.15 11.49
C PRO A 176 -6.70 -33.93 11.23
N ALA A 177 -5.85 -34.41 12.13
CA ALA A 177 -4.39 -34.29 11.95
C ALA A 177 -3.88 -35.01 10.68
N THR A 178 -4.56 -36.07 10.26
CA THR A 178 -4.27 -36.80 9.01
C THR A 178 -4.42 -35.93 7.77
N ASP A 179 -5.31 -34.93 7.81
CA ASP A 179 -5.52 -34.01 6.71
C ASP A 179 -4.36 -33.03 6.53
N PHE A 180 -3.62 -32.72 7.60
CA PHE A 180 -2.42 -31.89 7.48
C PHE A 180 -1.32 -32.59 6.67
N ALA A 181 -1.22 -33.92 6.79
CA ALA A 181 -0.19 -34.72 6.11
C ALA A 181 -0.25 -34.62 4.57
N LYS A 182 -1.42 -34.36 3.98
CA LYS A 182 -1.55 -34.22 2.50
C LYS A 182 -0.84 -32.99 1.93
N TYR A 183 -0.48 -32.03 2.78
CA TYR A 183 0.22 -30.82 2.37
C TYR A 183 1.74 -30.97 2.34
N PHE A 184 2.27 -32.10 2.81
CA PHE A 184 3.71 -32.36 2.86
C PHE A 184 4.04 -33.76 2.37
N LYS A 185 5.19 -33.91 1.71
CA LYS A 185 5.88 -35.19 1.53
C LYS A 185 6.84 -35.37 2.70
N ASN A 186 6.93 -36.59 3.22
CA ASN A 186 7.81 -36.93 4.34
C ASN A 186 7.58 -36.05 5.58
N LEU A 187 6.32 -35.83 5.95
CA LEU A 187 5.96 -35.09 7.17
C LEU A 187 6.59 -35.77 8.40
N SER A 188 7.26 -34.99 9.23
CA SER A 188 7.99 -35.46 10.41
C SER A 188 7.08 -36.13 11.43
N SER A 189 7.52 -37.28 11.97
CA SER A 189 6.85 -37.95 13.09
C SER A 189 7.22 -37.37 14.46
N TYR A 190 8.18 -36.42 14.51
CA TYR A 190 8.65 -35.79 15.75
C TYR A 190 7.81 -34.57 16.17
N VAL A 191 6.81 -34.19 15.37
CA VAL A 191 5.86 -33.12 15.70
C VAL A 191 4.52 -33.69 16.15
N ALA A 192 3.90 -33.02 17.11
CA ALA A 192 2.51 -33.24 17.47
C ALA A 192 1.63 -32.26 16.69
N ILE A 193 0.62 -32.77 15.99
CA ILE A 193 -0.32 -31.98 15.20
C ILE A 193 -1.69 -32.07 15.86
N GLN A 194 -2.22 -30.92 16.26
CA GLN A 194 -3.52 -30.80 16.93
C GLN A 194 -4.47 -30.00 16.04
N PRO A 195 -5.61 -30.56 15.60
CA PRO A 195 -6.67 -29.80 14.96
C PRO A 195 -7.17 -28.66 15.86
N ARG A 196 -7.48 -27.51 15.26
CA ARG A 196 -8.12 -26.37 15.92
C ARG A 196 -9.33 -25.92 15.12
N ARG A 197 -10.34 -25.42 15.84
CA ARG A 197 -11.47 -24.76 15.20
C ARG A 197 -11.03 -23.37 14.73
N SER A 198 -11.22 -23.08 13.45
CA SER A 198 -10.93 -21.76 12.89
C SER A 198 -12.06 -20.78 13.19
N GLU A 199 -11.71 -19.54 13.53
CA GLU A 199 -12.63 -18.39 13.59
C GLU A 199 -12.74 -17.64 12.25
N ALA A 200 -12.02 -18.10 11.21
CA ALA A 200 -12.14 -17.62 9.85
C ALA A 200 -12.86 -18.68 9.01
N PRO A 201 -14.17 -18.51 8.72
CA PRO A 201 -14.95 -19.46 7.92
C PRO A 201 -14.28 -19.77 6.57
N GLY A 202 -14.36 -21.02 6.12
CA GLY A 202 -13.70 -21.46 4.89
C GLY A 202 -12.21 -21.77 5.06
N SER A 203 -11.77 -22.16 6.27
CA SER A 203 -10.40 -22.63 6.52
C SER A 203 -10.32 -23.79 7.50
N ASN A 204 -9.30 -24.63 7.29
CA ASN A 204 -8.85 -25.63 8.26
C ASN A 204 -7.61 -25.11 8.99
N LEU A 205 -7.50 -25.40 10.30
CA LEU A 205 -6.44 -24.88 11.16
C LEU A 205 -5.84 -25.99 12.02
N TRP A 206 -4.52 -25.98 12.13
CA TRP A 206 -3.75 -26.92 12.95
C TRP A 206 -2.73 -26.18 13.80
N HIS A 207 -2.51 -26.71 15.00
CA HIS A 207 -1.45 -26.32 15.90
C HIS A 207 -0.38 -27.42 15.92
N VAL A 208 0.82 -27.08 15.45
CA VAL A 208 1.94 -28.02 15.28
C VAL A 208 3.03 -27.67 16.28
N THR A 209 3.44 -28.64 17.10
CA THR A 209 4.38 -28.42 18.20
C THR A 209 5.46 -29.49 18.23
N GLY A 210 6.67 -29.15 18.65
CA GLY A 210 7.76 -30.11 18.81
C GLY A 210 8.75 -29.68 19.89
N PRO A 211 9.61 -30.60 20.38
CA PRO A 211 10.46 -30.33 21.53
C PRO A 211 11.61 -29.37 21.20
N VAL A 212 11.95 -28.53 22.18
CA VAL A 212 13.17 -27.71 22.20
C VAL A 212 13.89 -27.92 23.52
N THR A 213 15.19 -28.18 23.44
CA THR A 213 16.03 -28.42 24.62
C THR A 213 16.12 -27.18 25.51
N ALA A 214 16.47 -27.35 26.79
CA ALA A 214 16.70 -26.25 27.71
C ALA A 214 18.02 -25.51 27.41
N ALA A 215 18.08 -24.23 27.72
CA ALA A 215 19.33 -23.48 27.81
C ALA A 215 20.24 -24.04 28.91
N ARG A 216 21.54 -24.16 28.62
CA ARG A 216 22.58 -24.67 29.55
C ARG A 216 23.88 -23.93 29.32
N GLU A 217 24.62 -23.67 30.41
CA GLU A 217 25.98 -23.10 30.36
C GLU A 217 26.09 -21.81 29.52
N GLY A 218 25.09 -20.92 29.63
CA GLY A 218 25.07 -19.65 28.89
C GLY A 218 24.75 -19.79 27.39
N GLN A 219 24.29 -20.96 26.94
CA GLN A 219 23.86 -21.23 25.57
C GLN A 219 22.38 -21.59 25.52
N SER A 220 21.67 -21.11 24.50
CA SER A 220 20.27 -21.49 24.26
C SER A 220 20.14 -22.95 23.87
N GLY A 221 19.02 -23.57 24.22
CA GLY A 221 18.63 -24.84 23.63
C GLY A 221 18.20 -24.64 22.18
N LEU A 222 18.66 -25.51 21.28
CA LEU A 222 18.41 -25.40 19.85
C LEU A 222 17.73 -26.67 19.32
N THR A 223 16.79 -26.48 18.39
CA THR A 223 16.20 -27.55 17.58
C THR A 223 16.20 -27.11 16.12
N ASN A 224 16.75 -27.96 15.25
CA ASN A 224 16.59 -27.86 13.81
C ASN A 224 15.87 -29.12 13.33
N LEU A 225 14.63 -28.99 12.90
CA LEU A 225 13.76 -30.11 12.55
C LEU A 225 13.23 -29.95 11.14
N SER A 226 13.49 -30.91 10.24
CA SER A 226 12.77 -30.97 8.97
C SER A 226 11.29 -31.30 9.25
N LEU A 227 10.39 -30.37 8.94
CA LEU A 227 8.94 -30.58 9.04
C LEU A 227 8.45 -31.48 7.91
N GLY A 228 8.94 -31.25 6.69
CA GLY A 228 8.58 -31.99 5.48
C GLY A 228 8.68 -31.11 4.23
N VAL A 229 8.61 -31.73 3.05
CA VAL A 229 8.66 -31.03 1.76
C VAL A 229 7.24 -30.61 1.35
N PRO A 230 6.92 -29.32 1.20
CA PRO A 230 5.60 -28.88 0.75
C PRO A 230 5.16 -29.58 -0.55
N ALA A 231 3.95 -30.15 -0.54
CA ALA A 231 3.43 -30.91 -1.66
C ALA A 231 2.67 -30.01 -2.66
N SER A 232 2.87 -30.29 -3.96
CA SER A 232 2.14 -29.67 -5.06
C SER A 232 2.24 -28.14 -5.13
N VAL A 233 3.40 -27.57 -4.78
CA VAL A 233 3.62 -26.12 -4.79
C VAL A 233 3.71 -25.59 -6.22
N ALA A 234 2.84 -24.64 -6.56
CA ALA A 234 2.95 -23.82 -7.77
C ALA A 234 3.88 -22.62 -7.50
N ARG A 235 3.58 -21.85 -6.44
CA ARG A 235 4.37 -20.70 -6.00
C ARG A 235 4.43 -20.64 -4.47
N TYR A 236 5.48 -20.04 -3.93
CA TYR A 236 5.56 -19.73 -2.51
C TYR A 236 5.89 -18.27 -2.26
N PHE A 237 5.51 -17.82 -1.08
CA PHE A 237 5.80 -16.52 -0.50
C PHE A 237 6.26 -16.73 0.94
N ALA A 238 7.27 -15.99 1.40
CA ALA A 238 7.67 -15.97 2.79
C ALA A 238 8.00 -14.54 3.25
N LEU A 239 7.74 -14.26 4.53
CA LEU A 239 8.31 -13.09 5.20
C LEU A 239 9.54 -13.54 5.98
N VAL A 240 10.70 -13.18 5.44
CA VAL A 240 12.02 -13.48 6.00
C VAL A 240 12.56 -12.33 6.81
N ARG A 241 13.41 -12.64 7.77
CA ARG A 241 14.25 -11.67 8.46
C ARG A 241 15.40 -11.26 7.54
N ILE A 242 15.16 -10.31 6.64
CA ILE A 242 16.19 -9.82 5.68
C ILE A 242 17.45 -9.42 6.43
N TRP A 243 17.25 -8.81 7.60
CA TRP A 243 18.24 -8.76 8.65
C TRP A 243 17.51 -8.59 9.98
N SER A 244 18.27 -8.40 11.06
CA SER A 244 17.76 -8.46 12.44
C SER A 244 16.48 -7.64 12.71
N PRO A 245 16.35 -6.36 12.32
CA PRO A 245 15.19 -5.52 12.64
C PRO A 245 13.98 -5.65 11.70
N TRP A 246 14.17 -6.13 10.47
CA TRP A 246 13.18 -6.00 9.40
C TRP A 246 12.78 -7.33 8.79
N LEU A 247 11.48 -7.46 8.54
CA LEU A 247 10.96 -8.49 7.66
C LEU A 247 10.99 -8.01 6.21
N GLY A 248 10.99 -8.95 5.29
CA GLY A 248 10.58 -8.67 3.92
C GLY A 248 10.33 -9.92 3.08
N PRO A 249 9.82 -9.73 1.86
CA PRO A 249 9.32 -10.82 1.03
C PRO A 249 10.42 -11.66 0.39
N ARG A 250 10.19 -12.97 0.33
CA ARG A 250 10.84 -13.91 -0.60
C ARG A 250 9.79 -14.68 -1.36
N HIS A 251 10.07 -14.97 -2.61
CA HIS A 251 9.18 -15.67 -3.52
C HIS A 251 9.94 -16.76 -4.26
N GLY A 252 9.20 -17.71 -4.82
CA GLY A 252 9.77 -18.68 -5.74
C GLY A 252 8.74 -19.68 -6.24
N LYS A 253 9.22 -20.64 -7.05
CA LYS A 253 8.40 -21.62 -7.77
C LYS A 253 8.93 -23.02 -7.52
N GLY A 254 8.04 -24.00 -7.43
CA GLY A 254 8.41 -25.41 -7.26
C GLY A 254 9.07 -25.68 -5.90
N SER A 255 10.38 -25.94 -5.88
CA SER A 255 11.11 -26.30 -4.65
C SER A 255 11.28 -25.09 -3.73
N PHE A 256 10.97 -25.27 -2.44
CA PHE A 256 11.06 -24.21 -1.44
C PHE A 256 12.52 -23.95 -1.06
N ALA A 257 12.97 -22.71 -1.22
CA ALA A 257 14.32 -22.29 -0.87
C ALA A 257 14.29 -20.89 -0.27
N LEU A 258 14.99 -20.69 0.84
CA LEU A 258 15.14 -19.40 1.49
C LEU A 258 16.62 -19.09 1.70
N SER A 259 16.97 -17.83 1.48
CA SER A 259 18.28 -17.27 1.83
C SER A 259 18.37 -16.88 3.31
N GLU A 260 17.24 -16.52 3.93
CA GLU A 260 17.15 -16.08 5.32
C GLU A 260 15.99 -16.77 6.05
N ASP A 261 16.03 -16.77 7.37
CA ASP A 261 15.00 -17.41 8.19
C ASP A 261 13.66 -16.64 8.11
N ALA A 262 12.58 -17.38 7.89
CA ALA A 262 11.21 -16.89 7.79
C ALA A 262 10.43 -17.01 9.10
N MET A 263 9.52 -16.06 9.32
CA MET A 263 8.51 -16.15 10.37
C MET A 263 7.15 -16.59 9.80
N LEU A 264 6.90 -16.29 8.52
CA LEU A 264 5.68 -16.64 7.81
C LEU A 264 6.06 -17.30 6.48
N CYS A 265 5.45 -18.43 6.16
CA CYS A 265 5.56 -19.08 4.85
C CYS A 265 4.15 -19.33 4.30
N SER A 266 3.97 -19.16 3.00
CA SER A 266 2.74 -19.49 2.30
C SER A 266 3.03 -20.21 1.00
N PHE A 267 2.27 -21.27 0.74
CA PHE A 267 2.39 -22.10 -0.44
C PHE A 267 1.07 -22.10 -1.20
N LEU A 268 1.08 -21.53 -2.40
CA LEU A 268 0.00 -21.70 -3.37
C LEU A 268 0.20 -23.02 -4.10
N ARG A 269 -0.76 -23.92 -3.93
CA ARG A 269 -0.71 -25.25 -4.54
C ARG A 269 -1.32 -25.26 -5.94
N THR A 270 -0.98 -26.28 -6.71
CA THR A 270 -1.53 -26.52 -8.06
C THR A 270 -3.03 -26.85 -8.08
N ASP A 271 -3.63 -27.12 -6.92
CA ASP A 271 -5.08 -27.29 -6.75
C ASP A 271 -5.78 -25.97 -6.33
N GLY A 272 -5.03 -24.87 -6.24
CA GLY A 272 -5.55 -23.55 -5.87
C GLY A 272 -5.73 -23.33 -4.36
N VAL A 273 -5.31 -24.28 -3.51
CA VAL A 273 -5.33 -24.13 -2.04
C VAL A 273 -4.08 -23.37 -1.58
N HIS A 274 -4.28 -22.45 -0.62
CA HIS A 274 -3.23 -21.76 0.08
C HIS A 274 -2.95 -22.47 1.40
N LEU A 275 -1.71 -22.88 1.64
CA LEU A 275 -1.23 -23.31 2.96
C LEU A 275 -0.40 -22.18 3.57
N VAL A 276 -0.78 -21.66 4.72
CA VAL A 276 -0.05 -20.64 5.47
C VAL A 276 0.52 -21.25 6.74
N LEU A 277 1.80 -21.05 7.01
CA LEU A 277 2.51 -21.44 8.22
C LEU A 277 3.01 -20.19 8.94
N LEU A 278 2.69 -20.05 10.21
CA LEU A 278 3.12 -18.97 11.09
C LEU A 278 3.94 -19.55 12.25
N ALA A 279 5.19 -19.12 12.39
CA ALA A 279 6.06 -19.48 13.50
C ALA A 279 5.79 -18.58 14.70
N VAL A 280 5.13 -19.11 15.73
CA VAL A 280 4.79 -18.35 16.94
C VAL A 280 6.01 -18.30 17.85
N SER A 281 6.35 -17.09 18.30
CA SER A 281 7.57 -16.81 19.06
C SER A 281 7.29 -16.04 20.35
N GLY A 282 8.19 -16.13 21.32
CA GLY A 282 8.10 -15.45 22.62
C GLY A 282 7.29 -16.21 23.69
N VAL A 283 6.42 -17.14 23.28
CA VAL A 283 5.74 -18.06 24.21
C VAL A 283 6.76 -19.01 24.82
N ASP A 284 6.74 -19.14 26.15
CA ASP A 284 7.68 -19.97 26.93
C ASP A 284 9.16 -19.67 26.64
N ASP A 285 9.48 -18.42 26.25
CA ASP A 285 10.83 -17.97 25.89
C ASP A 285 11.44 -18.69 24.67
N VAL A 286 10.58 -19.21 23.78
CA VAL A 286 10.99 -19.89 22.55
C VAL A 286 10.85 -18.96 21.34
N LEU A 287 11.94 -18.75 20.61
CA LEU A 287 11.94 -18.18 19.26
C LEU A 287 11.78 -19.31 18.25
N THR A 288 10.76 -19.24 17.39
CA THR A 288 10.52 -20.21 16.31
C THR A 288 10.63 -19.52 14.96
N LEU A 289 11.34 -20.12 14.02
CA LEU A 289 11.53 -19.65 12.65
C LEU A 289 11.51 -20.83 11.67
N PHE A 290 11.42 -20.53 10.38
CA PHE A 290 11.51 -21.48 9.28
C PHE A 290 12.75 -21.20 8.44
N GLY A 291 13.50 -22.25 8.09
CA GLY A 291 14.46 -22.26 7.00
C GLY A 291 14.04 -23.26 5.91
N SER A 292 14.92 -23.48 4.94
CA SER A 292 14.74 -24.49 3.90
C SER A 292 15.86 -25.53 3.90
N GLY A 293 15.53 -26.80 3.67
CA GLY A 293 16.48 -27.87 3.39
C GLY A 293 16.87 -27.93 1.91
N GLU A 294 17.96 -28.64 1.58
CA GLU A 294 18.43 -28.81 0.19
C GLU A 294 17.39 -29.53 -0.71
N ASP A 295 16.56 -30.39 -0.11
CA ASP A 295 15.47 -31.12 -0.76
C ASP A 295 14.17 -30.31 -0.89
N GLY A 296 14.18 -29.04 -0.47
CA GLY A 296 13.01 -28.18 -0.43
C GLY A 296 12.12 -28.36 0.80
N ALA A 297 12.61 -29.04 1.85
CA ALA A 297 11.86 -29.19 3.09
C ALA A 297 11.74 -27.86 3.85
N VAL A 298 10.59 -27.63 4.50
CA VAL A 298 10.49 -26.60 5.53
C VAL A 298 11.23 -27.10 6.76
N VAL A 299 12.24 -26.35 7.21
CA VAL A 299 13.02 -26.67 8.41
C VAL A 299 12.60 -25.74 9.53
N VAL A 300 12.08 -26.28 10.62
CA VAL A 300 11.80 -25.53 11.84
C VAL A 300 13.10 -25.29 12.57
N LYS A 301 13.44 -24.02 12.81
CA LYS A 301 14.57 -23.58 13.63
C LYS A 301 14.01 -22.96 14.89
N ALA A 302 14.28 -23.56 16.05
CA ALA A 302 13.79 -23.09 17.32
C ALA A 302 14.94 -22.86 18.31
N LYS A 303 14.85 -21.77 19.07
CA LYS A 303 15.80 -21.35 20.10
C LYS A 303 15.06 -21.13 21.42
N ASN A 304 15.44 -21.84 22.47
CA ASN A 304 14.85 -21.75 23.81
C ASN A 304 15.84 -21.15 24.80
N ASP A 305 15.41 -20.07 25.46
CA ASP A 305 16.24 -19.32 26.42
C ASP A 305 15.93 -19.69 27.89
N SER A 306 14.92 -20.54 28.12
CA SER A 306 14.58 -21.06 29.43
C SER A 306 15.52 -22.19 29.85
N THR A 307 15.80 -22.29 31.15
CA THR A 307 16.51 -23.42 31.77
C THR A 307 15.66 -24.70 31.83
N GLN A 308 14.40 -24.62 31.41
CA GLN A 308 13.51 -25.76 31.26
C GLN A 308 13.31 -26.09 29.78
N ALA A 309 13.13 -27.37 29.47
CA ALA A 309 12.77 -27.79 28.12
C ALA A 309 11.38 -27.26 27.77
N ALA A 310 11.19 -26.86 26.53
CA ALA A 310 9.97 -26.23 26.05
C ALA A 310 9.54 -26.85 24.71
N ARG A 311 8.52 -26.26 24.07
CA ARG A 311 8.05 -26.67 22.75
C ARG A 311 7.97 -25.47 21.83
N PHE A 312 8.45 -25.63 20.60
CA PHE A 312 8.16 -24.65 19.56
C PHE A 312 6.69 -24.73 19.15
N GLN A 313 6.16 -23.62 18.64
CA GLN A 313 4.75 -23.47 18.30
C GLN A 313 4.63 -23.00 16.85
N ILE A 314 3.88 -23.74 16.03
CA ILE A 314 3.55 -23.37 14.64
C ILE A 314 2.04 -23.44 14.47
N LEU A 315 1.48 -22.41 13.85
CA LEU A 315 0.11 -22.41 13.40
C LEU A 315 0.08 -22.59 11.89
N ALA A 316 -0.74 -23.53 11.43
CA ALA A 316 -0.89 -23.82 10.01
C ALA A 316 -2.35 -23.74 9.62
N ALA A 317 -2.67 -23.01 8.54
CA ALA A 317 -4.01 -22.97 8.00
C ALA A 317 -4.03 -23.26 6.50
N ALA A 318 -5.08 -23.94 6.06
CA ALA A 318 -5.35 -24.17 4.65
C ALA A 318 -6.71 -23.57 4.27
N ALA A 319 -6.75 -22.82 3.17
CA ALA A 319 -7.98 -22.22 2.66
C ALA A 319 -7.91 -22.00 1.15
N HIS A 320 -9.08 -21.76 0.56
CA HIS A 320 -9.22 -21.29 -0.82
C HIS A 320 -8.76 -19.84 -1.00
N ASP A 321 -8.58 -19.07 0.06
CA ASP A 321 -8.18 -17.67 -0.02
C ASP A 321 -7.05 -17.40 0.98
N PHE A 322 -6.00 -16.71 0.52
CA PHE A 322 -4.84 -16.40 1.35
C PHE A 322 -5.23 -15.61 2.60
N GLU A 323 -6.11 -14.61 2.48
CA GLU A 323 -6.51 -13.75 3.61
C GLU A 323 -7.32 -14.55 4.64
N VAL A 324 -8.12 -15.52 4.19
CA VAL A 324 -8.86 -16.42 5.09
C VAL A 324 -7.88 -17.32 5.87
N ALA A 325 -6.90 -17.95 5.20
CA ALA A 325 -5.87 -18.74 5.87
C ALA A 325 -5.01 -17.88 6.82
N MET A 326 -4.65 -16.67 6.41
CA MET A 326 -3.90 -15.72 7.23
C MET A 326 -4.70 -15.29 8.47
N SER A 327 -5.99 -14.98 8.30
CA SER A 327 -6.90 -14.65 9.41
C SER A 327 -6.99 -15.80 10.42
N ALA A 328 -7.10 -17.04 9.94
CA ALA A 328 -7.16 -18.22 10.79
C ALA A 328 -5.94 -18.37 11.71
N VAL A 329 -4.72 -18.28 11.16
CA VAL A 329 -3.49 -18.38 11.97
C VAL A 329 -3.32 -17.21 12.91
N ILE A 330 -3.70 -15.98 12.52
CA ILE A 330 -3.55 -14.81 13.37
C ILE A 330 -4.56 -14.81 14.53
N TYR A 331 -5.81 -15.18 14.29
CA TYR A 331 -6.82 -15.24 15.35
C TYR A 331 -6.45 -16.29 16.39
N GLU A 332 -5.92 -17.44 15.97
CA GLU A 332 -5.41 -18.44 16.92
C GLU A 332 -4.13 -17.97 17.64
N ALA A 333 -3.21 -17.28 16.96
CA ALA A 333 -2.01 -16.73 17.59
C ALA A 333 -2.33 -15.75 18.72
N ARG A 334 -3.40 -14.96 18.59
CA ARG A 334 -3.89 -14.07 19.65
C ARG A 334 -4.35 -14.84 20.90
N LYS A 335 -4.84 -16.07 20.75
CA LYS A 335 -5.23 -16.91 21.91
C LYS A 335 -4.00 -17.47 22.62
N LEU A 336 -2.96 -17.82 21.87
CA LEU A 336 -1.71 -18.35 22.43
C LEU A 336 -0.89 -17.29 23.18
N THR A 337 -1.03 -16.02 22.81
CA THR A 337 -0.22 -14.91 23.34
C THR A 337 -0.92 -14.10 24.45
N ARG A 338 -2.18 -14.41 24.77
CA ARG A 338 -2.92 -13.77 25.88
C ARG A 338 -2.67 -14.52 27.19
N PRO A 339 -2.12 -13.89 28.24
CA PRO A 339 -2.22 -14.43 29.59
C PRO A 339 -3.68 -14.38 30.04
N TYR A 340 -4.16 -15.45 30.66
CA TYR A 340 -5.52 -15.63 31.18
C TYR A 340 -6.05 -14.38 31.93
N ALA A 341 -7.01 -13.69 31.33
CA ALA A 341 -8.03 -12.88 32.00
C ALA A 341 -9.25 -12.79 31.07
N GLU A 342 -10.43 -13.05 31.64
CA GLU A 342 -11.72 -13.15 30.97
C GLU A 342 -12.08 -11.92 30.13
N GLN A 343 -12.96 -12.16 29.15
CA GLN A 343 -13.54 -11.19 28.23
C GLN A 343 -13.91 -9.86 28.91
N ALA A 344 -13.35 -8.78 28.38
CA ALA A 344 -14.21 -7.69 27.95
C ALA A 344 -14.25 -7.75 26.42
N GLU A 345 -15.44 -7.91 25.85
CA GLU A 345 -15.68 -7.40 24.50
C GLU A 345 -15.36 -5.90 24.54
N SER A 346 -14.12 -5.55 24.21
CA SER A 346 -13.87 -4.22 23.70
C SER A 346 -14.59 -4.19 22.37
N ASP A 347 -15.74 -3.52 22.33
CA ASP A 347 -16.20 -2.92 21.09
C ASP A 347 -14.97 -2.34 20.39
N ARG A 348 -14.81 -2.63 19.09
CA ARG A 348 -13.81 -1.93 18.29
C ARG A 348 -14.19 -0.46 18.35
N VAL A 349 -13.60 0.26 19.30
CA VAL A 349 -13.68 1.71 19.33
C VAL A 349 -13.11 2.14 17.98
N PRO A 350 -13.91 2.80 17.12
CA PRO A 350 -13.41 3.29 15.85
C PRO A 350 -12.12 4.02 16.13
N THR A 351 -11.03 3.68 15.43
CA THR A 351 -9.77 4.40 15.59
C THR A 351 -10.11 5.88 15.38
N PRO A 352 -10.06 6.71 16.44
CA PRO A 352 -10.54 8.07 16.31
C PRO A 352 -9.68 8.75 15.25
N TRP A 353 -10.29 9.57 14.41
CA TRP A 353 -9.55 10.43 13.51
C TRP A 353 -8.62 11.30 14.35
N LEU A 354 -7.31 11.05 14.28
CA LEU A 354 -6.28 11.74 15.07
C LEU A 354 -5.57 12.72 14.13
N ALA A 355 -6.33 13.72 13.67
CA ALA A 355 -5.89 14.79 12.78
C ALA A 355 -4.60 15.48 13.21
N GLU A 356 -4.38 15.54 14.52
CA GLU A 356 -3.22 16.18 15.11
C GLU A 356 -2.02 15.25 15.22
N TRP A 357 -2.15 13.94 14.98
CA TRP A 357 -1.08 12.95 15.04
C TRP A 357 -0.88 12.22 13.69
N TYR A 358 -1.11 10.91 13.59
CA TYR A 358 -0.79 10.15 12.37
C TYR A 358 -1.70 10.44 11.16
N ASP A 359 -2.76 11.23 11.31
CA ASP A 359 -3.53 11.79 10.19
C ASP A 359 -3.05 13.20 9.81
N GLY A 360 -2.08 13.78 10.52
CA GLY A 360 -1.44 15.04 10.21
C GLY A 360 -0.21 14.87 9.33
N LEU A 361 0.09 15.87 8.50
CA LEU A 361 1.36 15.88 7.75
C LEU A 361 2.54 16.07 8.72
N THR A 362 3.54 15.19 8.66
CA THR A 362 4.69 15.22 9.56
C THR A 362 5.97 15.57 8.80
N TYR A 363 6.86 16.32 9.43
CA TYR A 363 8.24 16.52 8.97
C TYR A 363 9.22 15.75 9.82
N CYS A 364 10.12 14.98 9.20
CA CYS A 364 11.23 14.30 9.85
C CYS A 364 12.57 14.93 9.44
N THR A 365 13.43 15.22 10.42
CA THR A 365 14.70 15.93 10.16
C THR A 365 15.79 15.07 9.52
N TRP A 366 15.65 13.74 9.48
CA TRP A 366 16.74 12.79 9.15
C TRP A 366 17.43 13.07 7.80
N ASN A 367 16.76 12.87 6.66
CA ASN A 367 17.41 13.06 5.37
C ASN A 367 17.58 14.53 5.00
N GLY A 368 16.62 15.39 5.37
CA GLY A 368 16.60 16.80 4.99
C GLY A 368 17.64 17.68 5.72
N LEU A 369 17.93 17.41 7.00
CA LEU A 369 18.87 18.20 7.82
C LEU A 369 20.16 17.45 8.17
N GLY A 370 20.17 16.13 8.01
CA GLY A 370 21.29 15.25 8.31
C GLY A 370 21.49 15.01 9.81
N GLN A 371 22.56 14.30 10.14
CA GLN A 371 22.85 13.84 11.51
C GLN A 371 23.34 14.96 12.44
N ASP A 372 24.05 15.98 11.94
CA ASP A 372 24.58 17.07 12.77
C ASP A 372 23.49 18.12 13.09
N LEU A 373 22.44 17.71 13.82
CA LEU A 373 21.31 18.56 14.18
C LEU A 373 21.74 19.66 15.15
N THR A 374 21.24 20.87 14.91
CA THR A 374 21.42 22.05 15.78
C THR A 374 20.12 22.83 15.87
N GLU A 375 19.96 23.68 16.89
CA GLU A 375 18.80 24.60 16.95
C GLU A 375 18.64 25.39 15.64
N GLU A 376 19.73 25.91 15.08
CA GLU A 376 19.69 26.72 13.87
C GLU A 376 19.18 25.93 12.66
N LYS A 377 19.68 24.71 12.45
CA LYS A 377 19.24 23.87 11.32
C LYS A 377 17.77 23.52 11.41
N ILE A 378 17.29 23.15 12.60
CA ILE A 378 15.88 22.81 12.83
C ILE A 378 15.00 24.02 12.50
N LEU A 379 15.30 25.18 13.09
CA LEU A 379 14.51 26.39 12.86
C LEU A 379 14.53 26.82 11.39
N ARG A 380 15.69 26.78 10.73
CA ARG A 380 15.80 27.10 9.30
C ARG A 380 14.96 26.16 8.43
N GLY A 381 14.93 24.86 8.75
CA GLY A 381 14.06 23.90 8.06
C GLY A 381 12.59 24.22 8.24
N LEU A 382 12.16 24.53 9.46
CA LEU A 382 10.78 24.89 9.76
C LEU A 382 10.37 26.24 9.14
N ASP A 383 11.27 27.22 9.13
CA ASP A 383 11.07 28.52 8.45
C ASP A 383 10.96 28.35 6.94
N SER A 384 11.73 27.43 6.35
CA SER A 384 11.58 27.05 4.94
C SER A 384 10.18 26.51 4.65
N LEU A 385 9.70 25.53 5.42
CA LEU A 385 8.34 24.99 5.24
C LEU A 385 7.28 26.09 5.36
N LYS A 386 7.38 26.92 6.41
CA LYS A 386 6.46 28.04 6.67
C LYS A 386 6.45 29.06 5.55
N SER A 387 7.61 29.47 5.04
CA SER A 387 7.72 30.47 3.95
C SER A 387 7.13 29.98 2.63
N HIS A 388 7.08 28.66 2.41
CA HIS A 388 6.42 28.04 1.25
C HIS A 388 4.95 27.67 1.51
N GLY A 389 4.40 28.04 2.66
CA GLY A 389 3.00 27.77 3.02
C GLY A 389 2.72 26.33 3.44
N ILE A 390 3.75 25.50 3.66
CA ILE A 390 3.60 24.12 4.12
C ILE A 390 3.36 24.15 5.63
N LYS A 391 2.18 23.67 6.03
CA LYS A 391 1.82 23.53 7.43
C LYS A 391 1.87 22.05 7.80
N ILE A 392 2.81 21.71 8.67
CA ILE A 392 2.93 20.38 9.26
C ILE A 392 2.22 20.38 10.62
N ALA A 393 1.62 19.25 10.98
CA ALA A 393 1.04 19.02 12.30
C ALA A 393 2.07 18.48 13.29
N ASN A 394 3.03 17.70 12.80
CA ASN A 394 4.01 17.01 13.64
C ASN A 394 5.45 17.27 13.17
N LEU A 395 6.36 17.32 14.13
CA LEU A 395 7.80 17.35 13.90
C LEU A 395 8.45 16.14 14.57
N ILE A 396 9.26 15.39 13.84
CA ILE A 396 10.17 14.38 14.37
C ILE A 396 11.59 14.95 14.33
N ILE A 397 12.14 15.26 15.50
CA ILE A 397 13.56 15.58 15.68
C ILE A 397 14.28 14.22 15.79
N ASP A 398 14.90 13.81 14.68
CA ASP A 398 15.52 12.50 14.55
C ASP A 398 16.87 12.42 15.30
N ASP A 399 17.61 11.34 15.09
CA ASP A 399 18.84 10.95 15.80
C ASP A 399 19.87 12.12 15.96
N ASN A 400 20.65 12.03 17.04
CA ASN A 400 21.82 12.87 17.40
C ASN A 400 21.51 14.22 18.04
N TRP A 401 20.33 14.39 18.65
CA TRP A 401 20.02 15.54 19.53
C TRP A 401 20.56 15.37 20.96
N GLN A 402 20.80 14.12 21.39
CA GLN A 402 21.21 13.76 22.74
C GLN A 402 22.64 14.21 23.09
N ALA A 403 22.93 14.38 24.39
CA ALA A 403 24.29 14.48 24.88
C ALA A 403 24.98 13.10 24.91
N LEU A 404 26.00 12.93 24.06
CA LEU A 404 26.65 11.63 23.79
C LEU A 404 28.16 11.67 24.11
N ASP A 405 28.77 10.49 24.24
CA ASP A 405 30.24 10.36 24.27
C ASP A 405 30.87 10.84 22.96
N LYS A 406 32.15 11.23 23.02
CA LYS A 406 32.94 11.45 21.80
C LYS A 406 33.30 10.10 21.18
N GLY A 407 33.25 10.01 19.86
CA GLY A 407 33.63 8.81 19.12
C GLY A 407 33.60 9.04 17.62
N ASP A 408 34.33 8.21 16.89
CA ASP A 408 34.50 8.32 15.43
C ASP A 408 33.25 7.87 14.66
N SER A 409 32.35 7.15 15.32
CA SER A 409 31.12 6.61 14.74
C SER A 409 29.96 6.66 15.74
N GLN A 410 28.73 6.88 15.23
CA GLN A 410 27.50 6.88 16.03
C GLN A 410 27.38 5.63 16.91
N PHE A 411 27.83 4.48 16.41
CA PHE A 411 27.70 3.20 17.09
C PHE A 411 28.62 3.02 18.30
N THR A 412 29.60 3.91 18.49
CA THR A 412 30.53 3.83 19.63
C THR A 412 30.17 4.76 20.78
N ARG A 413 29.23 5.69 20.55
CA ARG A 413 28.90 6.75 21.50
C ARG A 413 27.84 6.27 22.50
N GLY A 414 28.09 6.43 23.79
CA GLY A 414 27.09 6.15 24.83
C GLY A 414 26.24 7.38 25.16
N TRP A 415 25.01 7.15 25.62
CA TRP A 415 24.12 8.22 26.08
C TRP A 415 24.49 8.66 27.50
N LYS A 416 24.66 9.98 27.72
CA LYS A 416 25.21 10.52 28.97
C LYS A 416 24.16 11.02 29.96
N GLN A 417 23.14 11.73 29.47
CA GLN A 417 22.12 12.44 30.26
C GLN A 417 20.89 12.75 29.42
N PHE A 418 19.75 13.05 30.05
CA PHE A 418 18.51 13.37 29.33
C PHE A 418 18.53 14.72 28.60
N GLU A 419 19.30 15.70 29.08
CA GLU A 419 19.45 17.00 28.40
C GLU A 419 20.14 16.84 27.04
N GLY A 420 19.76 17.69 26.08
CA GLY A 420 20.30 17.68 24.72
C GLY A 420 21.79 18.03 24.68
N ASN A 421 22.41 17.78 23.53
CA ASN A 421 23.81 18.11 23.29
C ASN A 421 24.04 19.64 23.50
N PRO A 422 24.86 20.06 24.47
CA PRO A 422 25.09 21.48 24.74
C PRO A 422 25.79 22.22 23.58
N ASP A 423 26.54 21.50 22.73
CA ASP A 423 27.17 22.12 21.56
C ASP A 423 26.13 22.45 20.46
N ALA A 424 25.10 21.60 20.32
CA ALA A 424 24.01 21.78 19.36
C ALA A 424 22.89 22.71 19.89
N PHE A 425 22.68 22.70 21.21
CA PHE A 425 21.64 23.41 21.94
C PHE A 425 22.24 24.21 23.12
N PRO A 426 23.03 25.27 22.86
CA PRO A 426 23.81 25.97 23.89
C PRO A 426 22.99 26.68 24.98
N LYS A 427 21.68 26.82 24.78
CA LYS A 427 20.73 27.38 25.74
C LYS A 427 19.81 26.31 26.36
N GLY A 428 20.13 25.03 26.17
CA GLY A 428 19.33 23.88 26.59
C GLY A 428 18.22 23.53 25.59
N PHE A 429 17.90 22.25 25.50
CA PHE A 429 16.93 21.75 24.51
C PHE A 429 15.52 22.27 24.78
N LYS A 430 15.16 22.50 26.05
CA LYS A 430 13.90 23.15 26.45
C LYS A 430 13.68 24.49 25.75
N GLN A 431 14.72 25.32 25.63
CA GLN A 431 14.59 26.62 24.97
C GLN A 431 14.32 26.45 23.48
N THR A 432 14.97 25.49 22.82
CA THR A 432 14.74 25.18 21.41
C THR A 432 13.29 24.72 21.20
N ILE A 433 12.78 23.81 22.02
CA ILE A 433 11.38 23.33 21.95
C ILE A 433 10.38 24.47 22.17
N GLN A 434 10.61 25.32 23.18
CA GLN A 434 9.77 26.51 23.42
C GLN A 434 9.78 27.45 22.22
N LYS A 435 10.95 27.68 21.62
CA LYS A 435 11.08 28.53 20.44
C LYS A 435 10.28 27.95 19.27
N ILE A 436 10.41 26.65 18.98
CA ILE A 436 9.62 25.96 17.95
C ILE A 436 8.11 26.17 18.17
N ARG A 437 7.61 25.91 19.39
CA ARG A 437 6.18 26.07 19.71
C ARG A 437 5.70 27.51 19.53
N THR A 438 6.53 28.51 19.86
CA THR A 438 6.18 29.93 19.70
C THR A 438 6.25 30.42 18.24
N THR A 439 7.23 29.98 17.45
CA THR A 439 7.43 30.48 16.08
C THR A 439 6.68 29.68 15.02
N HIS A 440 6.31 28.43 15.33
CA HIS A 440 5.57 27.51 14.46
C HIS A 440 4.35 26.90 15.17
N PRO A 441 3.31 27.70 15.48
CA PRO A 441 2.15 27.26 16.27
C PRO A 441 1.27 26.18 15.61
N ASN A 442 1.48 25.88 14.32
CA ASN A 442 0.78 24.78 13.65
C ASN A 442 1.35 23.39 14.01
N ILE A 443 2.54 23.34 14.63
CA ILE A 443 3.15 22.09 15.09
C ILE A 443 2.51 21.73 16.43
N HIS A 444 1.58 20.79 16.40
CA HIS A 444 0.85 20.31 17.56
C HIS A 444 1.72 19.38 18.40
N HIS A 445 2.42 18.44 17.75
CA HIS A 445 3.25 17.44 18.41
C HIS A 445 4.70 17.48 17.96
N ILE A 446 5.59 17.28 18.92
CA ILE A 446 7.03 17.21 18.72
C ILE A 446 7.49 15.87 19.27
N ALA A 447 7.96 15.01 18.37
CA ALA A 447 8.58 13.74 18.66
C ALA A 447 10.10 13.86 18.67
N VAL A 448 10.75 13.10 19.55
CA VAL A 448 12.21 12.92 19.52
C VAL A 448 12.59 11.46 19.34
N TRP A 449 13.68 11.22 18.63
CA TRP A 449 14.23 9.89 18.44
C TRP A 449 15.03 9.42 19.67
N HIS A 450 14.94 8.13 20.02
CA HIS A 450 15.88 7.47 20.93
C HIS A 450 15.99 5.97 20.60
N ALA A 451 17.09 5.32 21.00
CA ALA A 451 17.22 3.86 20.89
C ALA A 451 16.72 3.14 22.16
N MET A 452 16.41 1.85 22.04
CA MET A 452 15.84 1.04 23.13
C MET A 452 16.82 0.80 24.29
N LEU A 453 18.10 0.52 24.00
CA LEU A 453 19.13 0.22 25.02
C LEU A 453 20.04 1.43 25.37
N GLY A 454 19.58 2.65 25.10
CA GLY A 454 20.36 3.87 25.31
C GLY A 454 20.52 4.67 24.01
N TYR A 455 21.77 4.94 23.61
CA TYR A 455 22.11 5.32 22.23
C TYR A 455 22.56 4.08 21.43
N TRP A 456 23.00 4.24 20.18
CA TRP A 456 23.58 3.15 19.39
C TRP A 456 24.74 2.42 20.10
N GLY A 457 25.57 3.14 20.88
CA GLY A 457 26.63 2.56 21.72
C GLY A 457 26.22 2.24 23.16
N GLY A 458 24.91 2.25 23.47
CA GLY A 458 24.37 2.00 24.81
C GLY A 458 24.40 3.24 25.72
N ILE A 459 24.62 3.01 27.01
CA ILE A 459 24.76 4.03 28.06
C ILE A 459 26.24 4.36 28.25
N SER A 460 26.55 5.65 28.41
CA SER A 460 27.91 6.10 28.72
C SER A 460 28.29 5.64 30.15
N PRO A 461 29.39 4.88 30.34
CA PRO A 461 29.82 4.41 31.66
C PRO A 461 30.15 5.54 32.65
N ASP A 462 30.60 6.69 32.14
CA ASP A 462 30.97 7.86 32.95
C ASP A 462 29.87 8.94 32.96
N GLY A 463 28.75 8.69 32.27
CA GLY A 463 27.60 9.57 32.19
C GLY A 463 26.77 9.61 33.47
N GLU A 464 25.91 10.63 33.60
CA GLU A 464 25.01 10.78 34.73
C GLU A 464 23.98 9.64 34.80
N LEU A 465 23.53 9.13 33.66
CA LEU A 465 22.59 8.00 33.60
C LEU A 465 23.15 6.73 34.29
N ALA A 466 24.44 6.41 34.08
CA ALA A 466 25.07 5.25 34.70
C ALA A 466 25.26 5.39 36.22
N LYS A 467 25.24 6.62 36.75
CA LYS A 467 25.31 6.91 38.20
C LYS A 467 23.93 6.82 38.86
N LEU A 468 22.87 7.19 38.13
CA LEU A 468 21.50 7.29 38.63
C LEU A 468 20.74 5.96 38.61
N TYR A 469 21.07 5.10 37.64
CA TYR A 469 20.37 3.83 37.41
C TYR A 469 21.35 2.67 37.50
N LYS A 470 20.86 1.53 37.99
CA LYS A 470 21.58 0.27 37.91
C LYS A 470 21.81 -0.07 36.44
N THR A 471 23.06 -0.35 36.08
CA THR A 471 23.44 -0.74 34.72
C THR A 471 24.05 -2.13 34.69
N LYS A 472 23.92 -2.82 33.56
CA LYS A 472 24.57 -4.10 33.29
C LYS A 472 25.27 -4.07 31.93
N ARG A 473 26.50 -4.61 31.88
CA ARG A 473 27.18 -4.88 30.63
C ARG A 473 26.65 -6.18 30.05
N ILE A 474 26.18 -6.13 28.80
CA ILE A 474 25.62 -7.26 28.07
C ILE A 474 26.48 -7.56 26.85
N GLU A 475 26.69 -8.84 26.57
CA GLU A 475 27.32 -9.28 25.32
C GLU A 475 26.28 -9.25 24.19
N ILE A 476 26.70 -8.78 23.01
CA ILE A 476 25.87 -8.67 21.83
C ILE A 476 26.44 -9.56 20.74
N THR A 477 25.59 -10.37 20.10
CA THR A 477 25.97 -11.11 18.90
C THR A 477 26.05 -10.18 17.70
N ASP A 478 26.99 -10.44 16.80
CA ASP A 478 27.05 -9.78 15.51
C ASP A 478 25.71 -9.96 14.77
N PRO A 479 25.02 -8.88 14.35
CA PRO A 479 23.83 -9.02 13.51
C PRO A 479 24.16 -9.79 12.24
N ALA A 480 23.20 -10.54 11.70
CA ALA A 480 23.33 -11.22 10.41
C ALA A 480 23.37 -10.25 9.20
N ALA A 481 23.69 -8.97 9.42
CA ALA A 481 23.62 -7.91 8.42
C ALA A 481 25.00 -7.59 7.84
N GLY A 482 25.07 -7.39 6.53
CA GLY A 482 26.16 -6.61 5.92
C GLY A 482 25.89 -5.11 6.06
N GLY A 483 26.93 -4.28 5.91
CA GLY A 483 26.81 -2.81 5.88
C GLY A 483 27.24 -2.10 7.17
N PRO A 484 27.05 -0.76 7.26
CA PRO A 484 27.65 0.07 8.32
C PRO A 484 27.28 -0.32 9.76
N ILE A 485 26.09 -0.89 9.96
CA ILE A 485 25.60 -1.30 11.29
C ILE A 485 26.21 -2.60 11.81
N ALA A 486 26.85 -3.40 10.94
CA ALA A 486 27.66 -4.54 11.40
C ALA A 486 28.84 -4.05 12.27
N HIS A 487 29.44 -2.92 11.88
CA HIS A 487 30.49 -2.26 12.66
C HIS A 487 30.00 -1.75 14.03
N ALA A 488 28.68 -1.66 14.23
CA ALA A 488 28.12 -1.19 15.49
C ALA A 488 28.44 -2.09 16.68
N PHE A 489 28.75 -3.35 16.40
CA PHE A 489 28.92 -4.38 17.41
C PHE A 489 30.36 -4.91 17.47
N GLU A 490 31.33 -4.21 16.86
CA GLU A 490 32.77 -4.58 16.92
C GLU A 490 33.30 -4.68 18.36
N ARG A 491 32.73 -3.91 19.29
CA ARG A 491 33.08 -3.99 20.73
C ARG A 491 32.52 -5.25 21.42
N GLY A 492 31.62 -5.99 20.78
CA GLY A 492 31.00 -7.22 21.27
C GLY A 492 30.12 -7.06 22.52
N SER A 493 30.00 -5.86 23.09
CA SER A 493 29.23 -5.60 24.31
C SER A 493 28.75 -4.15 24.39
N LEU A 494 27.65 -3.96 25.12
CA LEU A 494 27.05 -2.65 25.41
C LEU A 494 26.81 -2.52 26.92
N LEU A 495 26.85 -1.30 27.45
CA LEU A 495 26.33 -1.01 28.77
C LEU A 495 24.86 -0.59 28.62
N ALA A 496 23.94 -1.28 29.29
CA ALA A 496 22.51 -1.00 29.24
C ALA A 496 21.96 -0.79 30.66
N ILE A 497 20.79 -0.18 30.76
CA ILE A 497 20.06 -0.09 32.04
C ILE A 497 19.64 -1.50 32.46
N ASP A 498 19.85 -1.87 33.72
CA ASP A 498 19.43 -3.17 34.20
C ASP A 498 17.90 -3.25 34.25
N PRO A 499 17.27 -4.38 33.87
CA PRO A 499 15.82 -4.57 33.93
C PRO A 499 15.16 -4.26 35.29
N ASP A 500 15.89 -4.26 36.41
CA ASP A 500 15.33 -3.84 37.71
C ASP A 500 15.02 -2.33 37.76
N ASP A 501 15.67 -1.52 36.93
CA ASP A 501 15.55 -0.06 36.92
C ASP A 501 14.92 0.49 35.63
N ILE A 502 14.61 -0.37 34.65
CA ILE A 502 14.20 0.08 33.30
C ILE A 502 12.86 0.81 33.29
N GLN A 503 11.90 0.39 34.12
CA GLN A 503 10.61 1.09 34.26
C GLN A 503 10.83 2.52 34.77
N ARG A 504 11.65 2.68 35.81
CA ARG A 504 12.00 3.98 36.39
C ARG A 504 12.72 4.86 35.37
N PHE A 505 13.65 4.28 34.62
CA PHE A 505 14.39 4.99 33.57
C PHE A 505 13.48 5.58 32.49
N PHE A 506 12.57 4.78 31.90
CA PHE A 506 11.66 5.29 30.87
C PHE A 506 10.63 6.27 31.42
N ASP A 507 10.11 6.04 32.63
CA ASP A 507 9.21 6.98 33.31
C ASP A 507 9.88 8.34 33.55
N ASP A 508 11.10 8.35 34.09
CA ASP A 508 11.85 9.58 34.35
C ASP A 508 12.22 10.29 33.04
N PHE A 509 12.66 9.55 32.02
CA PHE A 509 13.02 10.11 30.72
C PHE A 509 11.82 10.78 30.05
N TYR A 510 10.66 10.11 30.01
CA TYR A 510 9.48 10.66 29.37
C TYR A 510 8.82 11.76 30.19
N ASN A 511 8.92 11.71 31.52
CA ASN A 511 8.55 12.83 32.37
C ASN A 511 9.42 14.06 32.09
N TYR A 512 10.73 13.89 31.92
CA TYR A 512 11.64 14.97 31.52
C TYR A 512 11.22 15.56 30.16
N LEU A 513 11.02 14.71 29.14
CA LEU A 513 10.57 15.15 27.81
C LEU A 513 9.26 15.95 27.88
N ALA A 514 8.26 15.44 28.61
CA ALA A 514 6.99 16.14 28.83
C ALA A 514 7.21 17.50 29.51
N SER A 515 8.11 17.59 30.50
CA SER A 515 8.41 18.83 31.24
C SER A 515 9.04 19.93 30.38
N ILE A 516 9.68 19.56 29.26
CA ILE A 516 10.28 20.51 28.31
C ILE A 516 9.39 20.76 27.08
N GLY A 517 8.23 20.11 27.02
CA GLY A 517 7.23 20.29 25.96
C GLY A 517 7.39 19.36 24.76
N VAL A 518 8.13 18.25 24.90
CA VAL A 518 8.10 17.12 23.95
C VAL A 518 6.96 16.19 24.36
N ASP A 519 6.15 15.74 23.41
CA ASP A 519 4.90 15.00 23.69
C ASP A 519 4.75 13.70 22.88
N SER A 520 5.85 13.29 22.23
CA SER A 520 5.94 12.06 21.46
C SER A 520 7.38 11.53 21.35
N VAL A 521 7.55 10.26 20.97
CA VAL A 521 8.85 9.63 20.71
C VAL A 521 8.84 8.72 19.48
N LYS A 522 9.98 8.63 18.79
CA LYS A 522 10.32 7.55 17.85
C LYS A 522 11.34 6.64 18.52
N ALA A 523 10.92 5.43 18.90
CA ALA A 523 11.76 4.48 19.63
C ALA A 523 12.34 3.47 18.66
N ASP A 524 13.66 3.53 18.51
CA ASP A 524 14.40 2.82 17.47
C ASP A 524 15.32 1.74 18.04
N ALA A 525 15.98 1.01 17.15
CA ALA A 525 16.92 -0.06 17.48
C ALA A 525 16.36 -1.09 18.48
N GLN A 526 15.04 -1.34 18.48
CA GLN A 526 14.41 -2.27 19.43
C GLN A 526 14.92 -3.71 19.24
N PHE A 527 15.34 -4.06 18.03
CA PHE A 527 15.97 -5.33 17.69
C PHE A 527 17.25 -5.64 18.48
N PHE A 528 17.89 -4.65 19.13
CA PHE A 528 19.03 -4.91 20.02
C PHE A 528 18.71 -5.94 21.08
N LEU A 529 17.45 -6.01 21.52
CA LEU A 529 16.95 -7.02 22.46
C LEU A 529 17.12 -8.46 21.93
N ASP A 530 16.96 -8.68 20.61
CA ASP A 530 17.13 -10.02 20.00
C ASP A 530 18.61 -10.40 19.81
N LEU A 531 19.51 -9.43 19.81
CA LEU A 531 20.96 -9.62 19.65
C LEU A 531 21.71 -9.86 20.97
N ILE A 532 21.05 -9.71 22.13
CA ILE A 532 21.67 -10.03 23.41
C ILE A 532 22.08 -11.50 23.40
N LYS A 533 23.35 -11.82 23.65
CA LYS A 533 23.91 -13.16 23.44
C LYS A 533 23.49 -14.15 24.52
N ASP A 534 23.66 -13.78 25.79
CA ASP A 534 23.33 -14.64 26.94
C ASP A 534 21.81 -14.88 27.02
N PRO A 535 21.34 -16.15 27.12
CA PRO A 535 19.91 -16.47 27.13
C PRO A 535 19.18 -15.93 28.37
N ALA A 536 19.83 -15.91 29.54
CA ALA A 536 19.21 -15.41 30.76
C ALA A 536 18.99 -13.89 30.69
N ASP A 537 19.97 -13.16 30.15
CA ASP A 537 19.85 -11.74 29.88
C ASP A 537 18.85 -11.45 28.77
N ARG A 538 18.93 -12.14 27.63
CA ARG A 538 18.00 -11.91 26.51
C ARG A 538 16.55 -12.07 26.93
N LYS A 539 16.22 -13.17 27.63
CA LYS A 539 14.87 -13.39 28.19
C LYS A 539 14.45 -12.25 29.12
N ARG A 540 15.33 -11.87 30.07
CA ARG A 540 15.00 -10.86 31.09
C ARG A 540 14.84 -9.46 30.49
N PHE A 541 15.70 -9.09 29.55
CA PHE A 541 15.67 -7.78 28.89
C PHE A 541 14.48 -7.66 27.94
N MET A 542 14.19 -8.67 27.12
CA MET A 542 13.16 -8.62 26.06
C MET A 542 11.82 -8.10 26.59
N ASN A 543 11.20 -8.80 27.53
CA ASN A 543 9.86 -8.44 28.00
C ASN A 543 9.91 -7.19 28.89
N SER A 544 10.90 -7.08 29.78
CA SER A 544 11.00 -5.93 30.71
C SER A 544 11.16 -4.60 29.97
N TYR A 545 11.95 -4.54 28.90
CA TYR A 545 12.12 -3.33 28.10
C TYR A 545 10.87 -3.01 27.27
N LEU A 546 10.29 -4.01 26.61
CA LEU A 546 9.08 -3.82 25.79
C LEU A 546 7.88 -3.35 26.64
N ASP A 547 7.73 -3.92 27.84
CA ASP A 547 6.68 -3.54 28.78
C ASP A 547 6.94 -2.14 29.36
N ALA A 548 8.14 -1.87 29.85
CA ALA A 548 8.50 -0.58 30.41
C ALA A 548 8.34 0.57 29.40
N TRP A 549 8.76 0.34 28.16
CA TRP A 549 8.58 1.28 27.07
C TRP A 549 7.10 1.51 26.76
N SER A 550 6.30 0.44 26.65
CA SER A 550 4.86 0.52 26.35
C SER A 550 4.09 1.26 27.44
N ILE A 551 4.34 0.92 28.72
CA ILE A 551 3.67 1.52 29.88
C ILE A 551 4.01 3.01 29.99
N SER A 552 5.30 3.35 29.93
CA SER A 552 5.76 4.73 30.07
C SER A 552 5.27 5.60 28.92
N THR A 553 5.28 5.07 27.69
CA THR A 553 4.72 5.76 26.53
C THR A 553 3.24 6.07 26.72
N LEU A 554 2.44 5.07 27.13
CA LEU A 554 1.01 5.25 27.34
C LEU A 554 0.71 6.29 28.43
N LYS A 555 1.49 6.28 29.51
CA LYS A 555 1.36 7.20 30.64
C LYS A 555 1.67 8.65 30.27
N HIS A 556 2.73 8.89 29.49
CA HIS A 556 3.22 10.25 29.22
C HIS A 556 2.75 10.82 27.89
N PHE A 557 2.57 9.97 26.87
CA PHE A 557 2.30 10.38 25.48
C PHE A 557 1.04 9.76 24.89
N SER A 558 0.32 8.90 25.65
CA SER A 558 -0.84 8.17 25.17
C SER A 558 -0.50 7.32 23.93
N THR A 559 -1.08 7.60 22.77
CA THR A 559 -0.84 6.87 21.51
C THR A 559 0.30 7.46 20.67
N ARG A 560 0.94 8.55 21.13
CA ARG A 560 1.93 9.31 20.36
C ARG A 560 3.33 8.73 20.47
N ALA A 561 3.52 7.53 19.94
CA ALA A 561 4.86 6.96 19.74
C ALA A 561 4.97 6.20 18.44
N ILE A 562 6.19 6.10 17.91
CA ILE A 562 6.51 5.32 16.72
C ILE A 562 7.42 4.18 17.14
N SER A 563 7.00 2.93 16.89
CA SER A 563 7.84 1.75 17.07
C SER A 563 8.68 1.53 15.82
N CYS A 564 10.01 1.52 15.96
CA CYS A 564 10.95 1.44 14.85
C CYS A 564 11.99 0.34 15.10
N MET A 565 12.46 -0.29 14.02
CA MET A 565 13.38 -1.43 14.03
C MET A 565 12.96 -2.54 14.99
N SER A 566 11.65 -2.84 15.00
CA SER A 566 11.00 -3.69 16.00
C SER A 566 10.21 -4.85 15.39
N MET A 567 10.44 -5.20 14.13
CA MET A 567 9.81 -6.37 13.49
C MET A 567 10.50 -7.69 13.87
N ILE A 568 11.03 -7.77 15.10
CA ILE A 568 11.56 -9.02 15.65
C ILE A 568 10.40 -9.92 16.10
N PRO A 569 10.44 -11.25 15.85
CA PRO A 569 9.32 -12.15 16.12
C PRO A 569 8.78 -12.05 17.55
N GLN A 570 9.65 -12.03 18.55
CA GLN A 570 9.25 -11.96 19.96
C GLN A 570 8.49 -10.66 20.27
N ALA A 571 8.92 -9.52 19.75
CA ALA A 571 8.20 -8.25 19.93
C ALA A 571 6.86 -8.23 19.19
N ILE A 572 6.77 -8.88 18.02
CA ILE A 572 5.51 -9.00 17.29
C ILE A 572 4.46 -9.71 18.15
N PHE A 573 4.79 -10.89 18.70
CA PHE A 573 3.83 -11.67 19.50
C PHE A 573 3.60 -11.11 20.91
N HIS A 574 4.61 -10.51 21.54
CA HIS A 574 4.50 -9.93 22.89
C HIS A 574 3.81 -8.56 22.90
N SER A 575 4.13 -7.71 21.92
CA SER A 575 3.78 -6.29 21.97
C SER A 575 2.94 -5.78 20.80
N GLN A 576 2.95 -6.40 19.63
CA GLN A 576 2.26 -5.84 18.46
C GLN A 576 1.01 -6.63 18.08
N LEU A 577 0.93 -7.91 18.44
CA LEU A 577 -0.23 -8.75 18.19
C LEU A 577 -1.38 -8.55 19.22
N PRO A 578 -1.10 -8.35 20.53
CA PRO A 578 -2.15 -8.14 21.51
C PRO A 578 -2.92 -6.83 21.28
N THR A 579 -4.25 -6.90 21.45
CA THR A 579 -5.19 -5.79 21.24
C THR A 579 -5.63 -5.11 22.54
N ASN A 580 -4.84 -5.25 23.61
CA ASN A 580 -5.11 -4.73 24.95
C ASN A 580 -4.54 -3.30 25.16
N LYS A 581 -4.02 -2.68 24.11
CA LYS A 581 -3.48 -1.32 24.11
C LYS A 581 -3.89 -0.57 22.84
N PRO A 582 -3.84 0.77 22.82
CA PRO A 582 -4.08 1.52 21.59
C PRO A 582 -3.10 1.19 20.47
N THR A 583 -3.51 1.38 19.22
CA THR A 583 -2.62 1.26 18.06
C THR A 583 -1.61 2.39 18.04
N ILE A 584 -0.38 2.07 17.61
CA ILE A 584 0.69 3.03 17.38
C ILE A 584 1.33 2.78 16.00
N PRO A 585 1.91 3.81 15.35
CA PRO A 585 2.75 3.62 14.18
C PRO A 585 3.88 2.60 14.40
N LEU A 586 4.05 1.69 13.44
CA LEU A 586 5.13 0.70 13.38
C LEU A 586 5.85 0.84 12.04
N ARG A 587 7.14 1.17 12.04
CA ARG A 587 7.94 1.19 10.81
C ARG A 587 7.91 -0.19 10.16
N ASN A 588 7.46 -0.23 8.92
CA ASN A 588 7.05 -1.45 8.22
C ASN A 588 8.07 -1.93 7.18
N SER A 589 9.23 -1.27 7.09
CA SER A 589 10.35 -1.64 6.22
C SER A 589 11.66 -1.04 6.72
N ASP A 590 12.74 -1.38 6.02
CA ASP A 590 13.98 -0.62 6.08
C ASP A 590 13.82 0.82 5.56
N ASP A 591 14.83 1.64 5.82
CA ASP A 591 14.81 3.09 5.55
C ASP A 591 14.61 3.44 4.06
N PHE A 592 14.04 4.62 3.83
CA PHE A 592 14.11 5.31 2.56
C PHE A 592 15.53 5.85 2.32
N PHE A 593 16.21 5.30 1.31
CA PHE A 593 17.54 5.75 0.89
C PHE A 593 17.43 6.65 -0.37
N PRO A 594 17.43 7.99 -0.24
CA PRO A 594 17.22 8.90 -1.38
C PRO A 594 18.25 8.72 -2.51
N ASN A 595 19.46 8.29 -2.17
CA ASN A 595 20.58 8.23 -3.13
C ASN A 595 20.78 6.84 -3.75
N ILE A 596 19.96 5.84 -3.41
CA ILE A 596 20.06 4.47 -3.94
C ILE A 596 18.83 4.19 -4.80
N GLU A 597 18.95 4.41 -6.10
CA GLU A 597 17.83 4.32 -7.04
C GLU A 597 17.09 2.97 -6.98
N SER A 598 17.84 1.86 -6.96
CA SER A 598 17.28 0.50 -6.89
C SER A 598 16.51 0.20 -5.61
N SER A 599 16.72 1.00 -4.55
CA SER A 599 16.00 0.84 -3.28
C SER A 599 14.55 1.30 -3.37
N HIS A 600 14.19 2.22 -4.27
CA HIS A 600 12.84 2.80 -4.27
C HIS A 600 11.74 1.81 -4.65
N PRO A 601 11.85 1.04 -5.75
CA PRO A 601 10.85 0.03 -6.06
C PRO A 601 10.82 -1.09 -5.00
N TRP A 602 12.01 -1.52 -4.53
CA TRP A 602 12.13 -2.53 -3.48
C TRP A 602 11.46 -2.09 -2.17
N HIS A 603 11.64 -0.83 -1.76
CA HIS A 603 11.06 -0.27 -0.55
C HIS A 603 9.52 -0.33 -0.56
N VAL A 604 8.88 0.07 -1.67
CA VAL A 604 7.41 0.00 -1.79
C VAL A 604 6.93 -1.45 -1.92
N PHE A 605 7.66 -2.30 -2.64
CA PHE A 605 7.37 -3.73 -2.73
C PHE A 605 7.42 -4.42 -1.36
N CYS A 606 8.47 -4.18 -0.59
CA CYS A 606 8.66 -4.72 0.75
C CYS A 606 7.55 -4.28 1.69
N ASN A 607 7.23 -2.98 1.74
CA ASN A 607 6.14 -2.45 2.54
C ASN A 607 4.78 -3.10 2.23
N ALA A 608 4.43 -3.20 0.93
CA ALA A 608 3.17 -3.78 0.49
C ALA A 608 3.02 -5.26 0.85
N HIS A 609 4.13 -6.02 0.87
CA HIS A 609 4.14 -7.43 1.26
C HIS A 609 4.18 -7.62 2.78
N ASN A 610 4.95 -6.80 3.51
CA ASN A 610 4.93 -6.81 4.97
C ASN A 610 3.53 -6.50 5.52
N ALA A 611 2.76 -5.65 4.82
CA ALA A 611 1.37 -5.36 5.12
C ALA A 611 0.41 -6.57 5.06
N LEU A 612 0.79 -7.69 4.44
CA LEU A 612 0.02 -8.95 4.52
C LEU A 612 -0.02 -9.49 5.96
N LEU A 613 1.00 -9.19 6.77
CA LEU A 613 1.05 -9.50 8.19
C LEU A 613 0.68 -8.29 9.05
N THR A 614 1.33 -7.14 8.84
CA THR A 614 1.24 -6.02 9.79
C THR A 614 -0.16 -5.41 9.88
N ARG A 615 -1.01 -5.57 8.86
CA ARG A 615 -2.44 -5.19 8.92
C ARG A 615 -3.25 -5.95 9.97
N TYR A 616 -2.79 -7.12 10.40
CA TYR A 616 -3.44 -7.92 11.44
C TYR A 616 -2.88 -7.65 12.83
N LEU A 617 -1.78 -6.91 12.93
CA LEU A 617 -1.23 -6.47 14.20
C LEU A 617 -2.00 -5.25 14.72
N ASN A 618 -1.88 -4.98 16.01
CA ASN A 618 -2.42 -3.83 16.69
C ASN A 618 -1.53 -2.59 16.50
N VAL A 619 -1.27 -2.24 15.23
CA VAL A 619 -0.36 -1.16 14.82
C VAL A 619 -0.91 -0.43 13.60
N VAL A 620 -0.34 0.73 13.29
CA VAL A 620 -0.52 1.43 12.01
C VAL A 620 0.78 1.28 11.21
N PRO A 621 0.79 0.56 10.08
CA PRO A 621 2.01 0.40 9.29
C PRO A 621 2.53 1.74 8.75
N ASP A 622 3.74 2.08 9.14
CA ASP A 622 4.45 3.29 8.76
C ASP A 622 5.45 2.95 7.65
N TRP A 623 5.17 3.48 6.45
CA TRP A 623 5.96 3.23 5.23
C TRP A 623 7.14 4.20 5.09
N ASP A 624 7.59 4.78 6.20
CA ASP A 624 8.73 5.67 6.30
C ASP A 624 8.59 7.00 5.56
N MET A 625 9.47 7.95 5.92
CA MET A 625 9.60 9.25 5.31
C MET A 625 10.04 9.19 3.83
N PHE A 626 9.82 10.27 3.09
CA PHE A 626 10.36 10.45 1.74
C PHE A 626 10.55 11.92 1.38
N GLN A 627 11.24 12.19 0.28
CA GLN A 627 11.44 13.53 -0.26
C GLN A 627 10.44 13.83 -1.39
N THR A 628 9.76 14.97 -1.30
CA THR A 628 8.77 15.44 -2.28
C THR A 628 9.43 16.04 -3.53
N SER A 629 10.69 16.47 -3.41
CA SER A 629 11.52 16.92 -4.53
C SER A 629 12.54 15.84 -4.92
N HIS A 630 12.06 14.77 -5.55
CA HIS A 630 12.87 13.61 -5.93
C HIS A 630 12.33 12.95 -7.22
N PRO A 631 13.14 12.30 -8.08
CA PRO A 631 12.64 11.60 -9.27
C PRO A 631 11.56 10.54 -9.01
N TYR A 632 11.57 9.92 -7.83
CA TYR A 632 10.56 8.97 -7.36
C TYR A 632 9.52 9.62 -6.40
N ALA A 633 9.44 10.94 -6.32
CA ALA A 633 8.57 11.59 -5.33
C ALA A 633 7.09 11.22 -5.51
N GLY A 634 6.58 11.28 -6.75
CA GLY A 634 5.20 10.87 -7.05
C GLY A 634 4.94 9.40 -6.72
N PHE A 635 5.90 8.53 -7.04
CA PHE A 635 5.85 7.09 -6.75
C PHE A 635 5.72 6.82 -5.25
N HIS A 636 6.54 7.48 -4.43
CA HIS A 636 6.50 7.34 -2.98
C HIS A 636 5.29 8.02 -2.34
N ALA A 637 4.87 9.19 -2.83
CA ALA A 637 3.68 9.89 -2.39
C ALA A 637 2.41 9.04 -2.59
N ALA A 638 2.24 8.47 -3.77
CA ALA A 638 1.11 7.59 -4.08
C ALA A 638 1.13 6.34 -3.20
N ALA A 639 2.30 5.73 -2.98
CA ALA A 639 2.47 4.58 -2.11
C ALA A 639 2.03 4.88 -0.66
N ARG A 640 2.42 6.04 -0.09
CA ARG A 640 1.99 6.45 1.25
C ARG A 640 0.51 6.81 1.31
N CYS A 641 -0.07 7.38 0.25
CA CYS A 641 -1.51 7.67 0.24
C CYS A 641 -2.34 6.39 0.29
N VAL A 642 -1.95 5.34 -0.45
CA VAL A 642 -2.71 4.07 -0.46
C VAL A 642 -2.36 3.12 0.70
N SER A 643 -1.29 3.40 1.48
CA SER A 643 -0.83 2.50 2.55
C SER A 643 -1.82 2.38 3.72
N GLY A 644 -2.69 3.38 3.92
CA GLY A 644 -3.53 3.47 5.12
C GLY A 644 -2.74 3.84 6.39
N GLY A 645 -1.48 4.25 6.26
CA GLY A 645 -0.59 4.71 7.32
C GLY A 645 -0.30 6.22 7.27
N PRO A 646 0.65 6.71 8.10
CA PRO A 646 1.04 8.11 8.12
C PRO A 646 1.88 8.52 6.90
N ILE A 647 2.01 9.84 6.67
CA ILE A 647 2.89 10.42 5.64
C ILE A 647 3.88 11.38 6.29
N TYR A 648 5.16 11.06 6.19
CA TYR A 648 6.23 11.94 6.63
C TYR A 648 7.04 12.44 5.44
N ILE A 649 7.28 13.75 5.41
CA ILE A 649 8.20 14.37 4.45
C ILE A 649 9.54 14.66 5.15
N THR A 650 10.63 14.57 4.40
CA THR A 650 11.99 14.86 4.90
C THR A 650 12.79 15.70 3.90
N ASP A 651 12.08 16.66 3.30
CA ASP A 651 12.64 17.57 2.30
C ASP A 651 13.81 18.38 2.86
N GLU A 652 14.81 18.58 2.02
CA GLU A 652 15.83 19.60 2.26
C GLU A 652 15.16 21.00 2.22
N PRO A 653 15.61 21.94 3.08
CA PRO A 653 15.09 23.31 3.06
C PRO A 653 15.18 23.95 1.65
N GLY A 654 14.05 24.45 1.16
CA GLY A 654 13.91 25.07 -0.17
C GLY A 654 13.61 24.09 -1.30
N LYS A 655 13.62 22.78 -1.06
CA LYS A 655 13.32 21.75 -2.07
C LYS A 655 11.99 21.05 -1.78
N HIS A 656 10.90 21.78 -2.00
CA HIS A 656 9.55 21.29 -1.73
C HIS A 656 8.71 21.23 -3.01
N ASN A 657 8.01 20.12 -3.25
CA ASN A 657 7.04 20.01 -4.33
C ASN A 657 5.62 20.27 -3.80
N LEU A 658 5.19 21.53 -3.88
CA LEU A 658 3.89 21.97 -3.35
C LEU A 658 2.70 21.29 -4.05
N ALA A 659 2.78 21.09 -5.36
CA ALA A 659 1.71 20.42 -6.12
C ALA A 659 1.55 18.96 -5.68
N LEU A 660 2.65 18.28 -5.36
CA LEU A 660 2.60 16.92 -4.83
C LEU A 660 2.08 16.87 -3.39
N ILE A 661 2.53 17.79 -2.53
CA ILE A 661 2.03 17.90 -1.15
C ILE A 661 0.53 18.16 -1.15
N ASP A 662 0.03 19.03 -2.04
CA ASP A 662 -1.40 19.28 -2.17
C ASP A 662 -2.16 18.00 -2.55
N GLN A 663 -1.65 17.16 -3.45
CA GLN A 663 -2.33 15.91 -3.82
C GLN A 663 -2.49 14.92 -2.64
N MET A 664 -1.61 14.98 -1.63
CA MET A 664 -1.66 14.08 -0.47
C MET A 664 -2.45 14.65 0.71
N THR A 665 -2.67 15.97 0.74
CA THR A 665 -3.15 16.68 1.92
C THR A 665 -4.36 17.57 1.65
N ALA A 666 -5.08 17.90 2.71
CA ALA A 666 -6.19 18.84 2.67
C ALA A 666 -6.27 19.64 3.99
N PRO A 667 -6.66 20.93 3.94
CA PRO A 667 -6.89 21.71 5.15
C PRO A 667 -8.20 21.30 5.85
N THR A 668 -8.23 21.30 7.17
CA THR A 668 -9.45 21.12 7.97
C THR A 668 -10.16 22.46 8.18
N ILE A 669 -11.39 22.44 8.68
CA ILE A 669 -12.12 23.66 9.07
C ILE A 669 -11.38 24.47 10.15
N HIS A 670 -10.57 23.80 10.98
CA HIS A 670 -9.73 24.42 12.01
C HIS A 670 -8.38 24.92 11.49
N GLY A 671 -8.10 24.72 10.20
CA GLY A 671 -6.89 25.22 9.54
C GLY A 671 -5.65 24.33 9.66
N ALA A 672 -5.78 23.15 10.27
CA ALA A 672 -4.75 22.11 10.28
C ALA A 672 -4.64 21.44 8.91
N THR A 673 -3.48 20.86 8.59
CA THR A 673 -3.27 20.10 7.35
C THR A 673 -3.27 18.61 7.65
N VAL A 674 -4.20 17.89 7.04
CA VAL A 674 -4.35 16.45 7.23
C VAL A 674 -4.07 15.67 5.95
N ILE A 675 -3.64 14.43 6.11
CA ILE A 675 -3.54 13.45 5.03
C ILE A 675 -4.88 12.76 4.81
N LEU A 676 -5.15 12.31 3.59
CA LEU A 676 -6.37 11.57 3.26
C LEU A 676 -6.15 10.06 3.39
N ARG A 677 -5.88 9.60 4.61
CA ARG A 677 -5.60 8.20 4.90
C ARG A 677 -6.85 7.31 4.71
N PRO A 678 -6.77 6.25 3.89
CA PRO A 678 -7.82 5.23 3.78
C PRO A 678 -8.12 4.52 5.10
N GLY A 679 -9.34 4.00 5.25
CA GLY A 679 -9.77 3.32 6.48
C GLY A 679 -9.10 1.96 6.71
N LEU A 680 -8.77 1.24 5.64
CA LEU A 680 -8.04 -0.02 5.72
C LEU A 680 -6.56 0.15 5.35
N VAL A 681 -5.71 -0.67 5.94
CA VAL A 681 -4.29 -0.77 5.56
C VAL A 681 -4.19 -1.32 4.13
N GLY A 682 -3.41 -0.62 3.31
CA GLY A 682 -3.06 -1.03 1.96
C GLY A 682 -2.03 -2.16 1.95
N ARG A 683 -2.25 -3.15 1.10
CA ARG A 683 -1.37 -4.32 0.94
C ARG A 683 -1.28 -4.75 -0.52
N THR A 684 -0.27 -5.55 -0.84
CA THR A 684 -0.22 -6.21 -2.15
C THR A 684 -1.48 -7.04 -2.39
N LEU A 685 -2.00 -7.02 -3.62
CA LEU A 685 -3.01 -7.98 -4.09
C LEU A 685 -2.38 -9.24 -4.68
N ASP A 686 -1.08 -9.18 -4.93
CA ASP A 686 -0.30 -10.14 -5.70
C ASP A 686 0.67 -10.91 -4.81
N VAL A 687 0.11 -11.71 -3.89
CA VAL A 687 0.87 -12.37 -2.80
C VAL A 687 2.07 -13.16 -3.31
N TYR A 688 1.97 -13.78 -4.50
CA TYR A 688 2.97 -14.70 -5.05
C TYR A 688 3.76 -14.15 -6.25
N HIS A 689 3.70 -12.85 -6.52
CA HIS A 689 4.52 -12.24 -7.59
C HIS A 689 5.91 -11.92 -7.06
N ASP A 690 6.92 -12.45 -7.74
CA ASP A 690 8.32 -12.21 -7.39
C ASP A 690 8.74 -10.81 -7.87
N TYR A 691 9.53 -10.11 -7.05
CA TYR A 691 10.07 -8.81 -7.39
C TYR A 691 10.81 -8.80 -8.74
N ASN A 692 11.56 -9.87 -9.04
CA ASN A 692 12.36 -10.00 -10.24
C ASN A 692 11.53 -10.28 -11.51
N GLU A 693 10.25 -10.62 -11.37
CA GLU A 693 9.34 -10.75 -12.52
C GLU A 693 8.96 -9.38 -13.11
N GLY A 694 9.17 -8.27 -12.37
CA GLY A 694 9.03 -6.91 -12.89
C GLY A 694 7.62 -6.56 -13.37
N HIS A 695 6.60 -7.20 -12.79
CA HIS A 695 5.19 -6.86 -13.00
C HIS A 695 4.85 -5.53 -12.31
N VAL A 696 3.76 -4.88 -12.73
CA VAL A 696 3.23 -3.72 -11.98
C VAL A 696 2.79 -4.20 -10.61
N LEU A 697 3.35 -3.62 -9.55
CA LEU A 697 2.93 -3.90 -8.19
C LEU A 697 1.57 -3.26 -7.94
N ARG A 698 0.60 -4.07 -7.50
CA ARG A 698 -0.75 -3.63 -7.18
C ARG A 698 -0.95 -3.58 -5.66
N VAL A 699 -1.23 -2.39 -5.14
CA VAL A 699 -1.54 -2.17 -3.72
C VAL A 699 -3.01 -1.81 -3.58
N GLY A 700 -3.78 -2.68 -2.95
CA GLY A 700 -5.21 -2.47 -2.74
C GLY A 700 -5.52 -1.98 -1.34
N THR A 701 -6.44 -1.02 -1.23
CA THR A 701 -7.07 -0.59 0.03
C THR A 701 -8.56 -0.26 -0.19
N TYR A 702 -9.29 0.00 0.89
CA TYR A 702 -10.70 0.34 0.90
C TYR A 702 -10.98 1.45 1.91
N THR A 703 -11.95 2.31 1.61
CA THR A 703 -12.41 3.35 2.54
C THR A 703 -13.93 3.51 2.48
N GLY A 704 -14.57 3.82 3.61
CA GLY A 704 -16.02 3.84 3.76
C GLY A 704 -16.62 2.51 4.26
N TRP A 705 -17.95 2.45 4.30
CA TRP A 705 -18.72 1.30 4.78
C TRP A 705 -18.81 0.21 3.73
N ALA A 706 -19.00 -1.05 4.14
CA ALA A 706 -19.18 -2.15 3.19
C ALA A 706 -20.30 -1.84 2.17
N ARG A 707 -20.07 -2.19 0.89
CA ARG A 707 -20.96 -1.97 -0.26
C ARG A 707 -21.15 -0.51 -0.73
N THR A 708 -20.97 0.49 0.14
CA THR A 708 -21.13 1.91 -0.22
C THR A 708 -19.81 2.68 -0.27
N GLY A 709 -18.76 2.14 0.35
CA GLY A 709 -17.39 2.66 0.28
C GLY A 709 -16.72 2.37 -1.05
N SER A 710 -15.50 2.88 -1.20
CA SER A 710 -14.73 2.86 -2.45
C SER A 710 -13.50 1.98 -2.32
N GLY A 711 -13.30 1.10 -3.31
CA GLY A 711 -12.08 0.32 -3.48
C GLY A 711 -11.02 1.16 -4.19
N ILE A 712 -9.81 1.19 -3.66
CA ILE A 712 -8.68 1.96 -4.18
C ILE A 712 -7.56 1.01 -4.57
N LEU A 713 -6.99 1.21 -5.75
CA LEU A 713 -5.89 0.43 -6.29
C LEU A 713 -4.74 1.35 -6.70
N GLY A 714 -3.62 1.28 -5.97
CA GLY A 714 -2.35 1.87 -6.36
C GLY A 714 -1.59 0.92 -7.29
N LEU A 715 -1.09 1.44 -8.40
CA LEU A 715 -0.33 0.71 -9.42
C LEU A 715 1.07 1.31 -9.49
N PHE A 716 2.10 0.50 -9.30
CA PHE A 716 3.48 0.96 -9.19
C PHE A 716 4.38 0.21 -10.17
N ASN A 717 5.01 0.92 -11.09
CA ASN A 717 5.95 0.28 -12.01
C ASN A 717 7.31 0.06 -11.32
N ILE A 718 7.56 -1.18 -10.92
CA ILE A 718 8.84 -1.61 -10.33
C ILE A 718 9.86 -2.09 -11.36
N SER A 719 9.50 -2.07 -12.66
CA SER A 719 10.37 -2.41 -13.77
C SER A 719 11.18 -1.21 -14.28
N SER A 720 12.26 -1.51 -15.01
CA SER A 720 13.05 -0.52 -15.76
C SER A 720 12.39 -0.07 -17.07
N ALA A 721 11.31 -0.71 -17.50
CA ALA A 721 10.61 -0.39 -18.75
C ALA A 721 9.14 -0.05 -18.49
N ASP A 722 8.52 0.66 -19.43
CA ASP A 722 7.08 0.97 -19.37
C ASP A 722 6.25 -0.32 -19.33
N ARG A 723 5.13 -0.25 -18.61
CA ARG A 723 4.23 -1.38 -18.42
C ARG A 723 2.80 -0.95 -18.67
N THR A 724 2.05 -1.79 -19.36
CA THR A 724 0.61 -1.65 -19.49
C THR A 724 -0.05 -2.76 -18.66
N SER A 725 -1.18 -2.48 -18.04
CA SER A 725 -1.94 -3.45 -17.26
C SER A 725 -3.43 -3.33 -17.55
N ILE A 726 -4.11 -4.48 -17.59
CA ILE A 726 -5.57 -4.56 -17.67
C ILE A 726 -6.08 -5.00 -16.31
N ILE A 727 -6.93 -4.18 -15.71
CA ILE A 727 -7.48 -4.36 -14.37
C ILE A 727 -8.96 -4.71 -14.50
N HIS A 728 -9.39 -5.77 -13.84
CA HIS A 728 -10.81 -6.09 -13.75
C HIS A 728 -11.42 -5.42 -12.52
N LEU A 729 -12.69 -5.03 -12.61
CA LEU A 729 -13.46 -4.51 -11.48
C LEU A 729 -13.36 -5.37 -10.20
N ARG A 730 -13.20 -6.69 -10.30
CA ARG A 730 -13.06 -7.60 -9.15
C ARG A 730 -11.71 -7.50 -8.44
N ASP A 731 -10.72 -6.84 -9.06
CA ASP A 731 -9.42 -6.61 -8.44
C ASP A 731 -9.48 -5.52 -7.36
N PHE A 732 -10.53 -4.69 -7.35
CA PHE A 732 -10.68 -3.64 -6.35
C PHE A 732 -11.17 -4.24 -5.02
N PRO A 733 -10.48 -3.95 -3.89
CA PRO A 733 -10.95 -4.37 -2.57
C PRO A 733 -12.37 -3.88 -2.29
N GLY A 734 -13.17 -4.72 -1.62
CA GLY A 734 -14.57 -4.42 -1.29
C GLY A 734 -15.57 -4.78 -2.39
N ILE A 735 -15.12 -5.18 -3.58
CA ILE A 735 -15.98 -5.69 -4.65
C ILE A 735 -15.94 -7.22 -4.65
N HIS A 736 -17.09 -7.83 -4.36
CA HIS A 736 -17.22 -9.28 -4.29
C HIS A 736 -17.76 -9.87 -5.62
N PRO A 737 -17.46 -11.14 -5.94
CA PRO A 737 -17.94 -11.78 -7.17
C PRO A 737 -19.46 -11.78 -7.36
N ASP A 738 -20.21 -11.82 -6.25
CA ASP A 738 -21.67 -11.79 -6.19
C ASP A 738 -22.26 -10.36 -6.20
N SER A 739 -21.41 -9.34 -6.38
CA SER A 739 -21.86 -7.94 -6.46
C SER A 739 -22.69 -7.71 -7.72
N THR A 740 -23.96 -7.34 -7.54
CA THR A 740 -24.89 -6.98 -8.63
C THR A 740 -24.92 -5.47 -8.91
N GLY A 741 -24.25 -4.67 -8.08
CA GLY A 741 -24.18 -3.22 -8.22
C GLY A 741 -23.38 -2.78 -9.45
N GLU A 742 -23.69 -1.57 -9.92
CA GLU A 742 -22.91 -0.89 -10.97
C GLU A 742 -21.85 0.02 -10.35
N TYR A 743 -20.70 0.09 -11.01
CA TYR A 743 -19.56 0.86 -10.56
C TYR A 743 -19.05 1.79 -11.66
N ILE A 744 -18.39 2.85 -11.24
CA ILE A 744 -17.47 3.62 -12.09
C ILE A 744 -16.05 3.44 -11.57
N VAL A 745 -15.07 3.48 -12.48
CA VAL A 745 -13.64 3.51 -12.12
C VAL A 745 -13.03 4.81 -12.63
N ARG A 746 -12.39 5.57 -11.75
CA ARG A 746 -11.74 6.83 -12.08
C ARG A 746 -10.23 6.74 -11.91
N ALA A 747 -9.47 7.21 -12.90
CA ALA A 747 -8.02 7.38 -12.80
C ALA A 747 -7.67 8.71 -12.13
N HIS A 748 -6.65 8.72 -11.26
CA HIS A 748 -6.23 9.93 -10.55
C HIS A 748 -5.51 10.91 -11.49
N THR A 749 -4.54 10.41 -12.28
CA THR A 749 -3.66 11.29 -13.07
C THR A 749 -4.38 12.03 -14.21
N SER A 750 -5.35 11.38 -14.87
CA SER A 750 -6.10 11.94 -16.00
C SER A 750 -7.49 12.47 -15.62
N GLY A 751 -8.05 11.98 -14.52
CA GLY A 751 -9.44 12.21 -14.13
C GLY A 751 -10.51 11.50 -14.98
N LYS A 752 -10.12 10.71 -15.99
CA LYS A 752 -11.04 9.94 -16.85
C LYS A 752 -11.81 8.89 -16.04
N ILE A 753 -13.03 8.59 -16.49
CA ILE A 753 -13.97 7.67 -15.84
C ILE A 753 -14.37 6.58 -16.83
N ALA A 754 -14.23 5.32 -16.42
CA ALA A 754 -14.93 4.20 -17.05
C ALA A 754 -16.29 4.02 -16.35
N GLU A 755 -17.37 4.08 -17.14
CA GLU A 755 -18.75 4.03 -16.65
C GLU A 755 -19.38 2.64 -16.82
N THR A 756 -20.51 2.40 -16.12
CA THR A 756 -21.40 1.25 -16.33
C THR A 756 -20.73 -0.11 -16.16
N LEU A 757 -19.78 -0.22 -15.22
CA LEU A 757 -19.05 -1.47 -14.98
C LEU A 757 -19.84 -2.36 -14.01
N GLN A 758 -20.07 -3.62 -14.40
CA GLN A 758 -20.66 -4.66 -13.54
C GLN A 758 -19.74 -5.87 -13.51
N VAL A 759 -19.65 -6.56 -12.38
CA VAL A 759 -18.72 -7.69 -12.21
C VAL A 759 -18.96 -8.82 -13.21
N SER A 760 -20.22 -9.03 -13.61
CA SER A 760 -20.63 -10.05 -14.58
C SER A 760 -20.44 -9.66 -16.04
N ASP A 761 -20.15 -8.39 -16.35
CA ASP A 761 -20.08 -7.90 -17.74
C ASP A 761 -18.71 -8.16 -18.38
N ALA A 762 -18.70 -8.35 -19.70
CA ALA A 762 -17.50 -8.45 -20.51
C ALA A 762 -16.64 -7.19 -20.53
N LYS A 763 -17.26 -6.04 -20.26
CA LYS A 763 -16.60 -4.73 -20.28
C LYS A 763 -16.12 -4.29 -18.89
N ALA A 764 -16.09 -5.19 -17.91
CA ALA A 764 -15.66 -4.91 -16.54
C ALA A 764 -14.14 -4.67 -16.38
N LEU A 765 -13.47 -4.22 -17.45
CA LEU A 765 -12.03 -4.06 -17.55
C LEU A 765 -11.67 -2.59 -17.78
N VAL A 766 -10.54 -2.17 -17.25
CA VAL A 766 -9.89 -0.90 -17.59
C VAL A 766 -8.42 -1.15 -17.86
N SER A 767 -7.81 -0.36 -18.74
CA SER A 767 -6.39 -0.42 -19.05
C SER A 767 -5.67 0.82 -18.56
N VAL A 768 -4.44 0.63 -18.12
CA VAL A 768 -3.55 1.70 -17.67
C VAL A 768 -2.14 1.49 -18.20
N GLU A 769 -1.48 2.57 -18.58
CA GLU A 769 -0.05 2.60 -18.85
C GLU A 769 0.67 3.25 -17.67
N VAL A 770 1.67 2.55 -17.14
CA VAL A 770 2.51 3.03 -16.06
C VAL A 770 3.95 3.10 -16.56
N LYS A 771 4.42 4.32 -16.83
CA LYS A 771 5.78 4.59 -17.32
C LYS A 771 6.83 4.11 -16.31
N HIS A 772 8.09 3.95 -16.72
CA HIS A 772 9.19 3.69 -15.79
C HIS A 772 9.22 4.74 -14.67
N ARG A 773 9.40 4.30 -13.40
CA ARG A 773 9.26 5.12 -12.17
C ARG A 773 7.86 5.70 -11.94
N GLY A 774 6.91 5.34 -12.79
CA GLY A 774 5.55 5.83 -12.79
C GLY A 774 4.67 5.09 -11.79
N TRP A 775 3.51 5.68 -11.56
CA TRP A 775 2.46 5.19 -10.69
C TRP A 775 1.11 5.64 -11.20
N GLU A 776 0.04 4.99 -10.76
CA GLU A 776 -1.35 5.41 -10.94
C GLU A 776 -2.17 5.05 -9.70
N ILE A 777 -3.25 5.77 -9.43
CA ILE A 777 -4.27 5.36 -8.48
C ILE A 777 -5.62 5.30 -9.20
N LEU A 778 -6.23 4.11 -9.19
CA LEU A 778 -7.59 3.90 -9.63
C LEU A 778 -8.50 3.81 -8.43
N THR A 779 -9.66 4.45 -8.49
CA THR A 779 -10.71 4.29 -7.47
C THR A 779 -12.00 3.81 -8.11
N ALA A 780 -12.55 2.71 -7.58
CA ALA A 780 -13.85 2.17 -7.94
C ALA A 780 -14.91 2.71 -6.97
N TYR A 781 -15.94 3.34 -7.52
CA TYR A 781 -17.05 3.92 -6.77
C TYR A 781 -18.34 3.18 -7.09
N PRO A 782 -19.11 2.70 -6.09
CA PRO A 782 -20.45 2.18 -6.35
C PRO A 782 -21.36 3.31 -6.81
N THR A 783 -22.22 3.01 -7.78
CA THR A 783 -23.25 3.95 -8.24
C THR A 783 -24.62 3.51 -7.76
N HIS A 784 -25.43 4.50 -7.36
CA HIS A 784 -26.80 4.29 -6.92
C HIS A 784 -27.76 4.98 -7.89
N ALA A 785 -28.80 4.25 -8.31
CA ALA A 785 -29.78 4.73 -9.28
C ALA A 785 -30.98 5.37 -8.56
N PHE A 786 -31.38 6.56 -9.01
CA PHE A 786 -32.50 7.32 -8.47
C PHE A 786 -33.44 7.77 -9.60
N SER A 787 -34.74 7.60 -9.39
CA SER A 787 -35.77 8.02 -10.34
C SER A 787 -36.23 9.44 -10.03
N LEU A 788 -36.06 10.35 -10.98
CA LEU A 788 -36.48 11.75 -10.87
C LEU A 788 -37.70 11.99 -11.76
N THR A 789 -38.66 12.77 -11.25
CA THR A 789 -39.86 13.15 -12.01
C THR A 789 -39.62 14.50 -12.70
N PRO A 790 -39.62 14.58 -14.04
CA PRO A 790 -39.38 15.84 -14.73
C PRO A 790 -40.48 16.86 -14.44
N ARG A 791 -40.10 18.13 -14.29
CA ARG A 791 -41.07 19.23 -14.20
C ARG A 791 -41.70 19.48 -15.57
N SER A 792 -42.94 19.04 -15.77
CA SER A 792 -43.74 19.47 -16.93
C SER A 792 -44.15 20.94 -16.72
N PRO A 793 -43.83 21.87 -17.65
CA PRO A 793 -44.57 23.12 -17.73
C PRO A 793 -46.03 22.77 -18.02
N SER A 794 -46.96 23.42 -17.34
CA SER A 794 -48.40 23.26 -17.53
C SER A 794 -48.77 22.91 -18.98
N THR A 795 -49.43 21.77 -19.18
CA THR A 795 -49.84 21.12 -20.45
C THR A 795 -48.92 20.03 -21.02
N ALA A 796 -48.65 18.96 -20.25
CA ALA A 796 -48.57 17.59 -20.78
C ALA A 796 -48.68 16.59 -19.63
N THR A 797 -49.73 15.76 -19.68
CA THR A 797 -49.85 14.53 -18.90
C THR A 797 -48.76 13.54 -19.30
N THR A 798 -48.18 12.86 -18.30
CA THR A 798 -47.18 11.77 -18.37
C THR A 798 -45.80 12.13 -18.93
N ALA A 799 -44.96 12.81 -18.12
CA ALA A 799 -43.51 12.75 -18.31
C ALA A 799 -42.97 11.47 -17.64
N ASN A 800 -42.29 10.61 -18.40
CA ASN A 800 -41.70 9.39 -17.85
C ASN A 800 -40.58 9.75 -16.85
N PRO A 801 -40.48 9.07 -15.71
CA PRO A 801 -39.39 9.26 -14.77
C PRO A 801 -38.05 8.96 -15.43
N THR A 802 -37.05 9.83 -15.22
CA THR A 802 -35.68 9.64 -15.70
C THR A 802 -34.83 9.07 -14.57
N THR A 803 -34.07 8.02 -14.84
CA THR A 803 -33.17 7.42 -13.85
C THR A 803 -31.76 7.98 -14.00
N THR A 804 -31.29 8.68 -12.96
CA THR A 804 -29.89 9.12 -12.84
C THR A 804 -29.13 8.22 -11.89
N LYS A 805 -27.86 7.95 -12.21
CA LYS A 805 -26.91 7.25 -11.33
C LYS A 805 -26.01 8.26 -10.65
N VAL A 806 -25.73 8.05 -9.36
CA VAL A 806 -24.96 8.98 -8.53
C VAL A 806 -23.87 8.26 -7.77
N ALA A 807 -22.69 8.88 -7.67
CA ALA A 807 -21.60 8.45 -6.81
C ALA A 807 -20.85 9.66 -6.24
N VAL A 808 -20.52 9.65 -4.95
CA VAL A 808 -19.72 10.71 -4.32
C VAL A 808 -18.25 10.34 -4.41
N LEU A 809 -17.45 11.18 -5.07
CA LEU A 809 -16.06 10.87 -5.40
C LEU A 809 -15.07 11.28 -4.30
N GLY A 810 -15.51 12.14 -3.39
CA GLY A 810 -14.68 12.77 -2.37
C GLY A 810 -13.98 14.01 -2.90
N LEU A 811 -12.79 14.31 -2.37
CA LEU A 811 -12.03 15.47 -2.80
C LEU A 811 -11.27 15.19 -4.10
N LEU A 812 -11.61 15.90 -5.17
CA LEU A 812 -10.94 15.88 -6.46
C LEU A 812 -9.50 16.41 -6.35
N GLY A 813 -8.63 15.90 -7.23
CA GLY A 813 -7.20 16.27 -7.25
C GLY A 813 -6.38 15.67 -6.11
N LYS A 814 -7.00 14.88 -5.22
CA LYS A 814 -6.29 14.20 -4.13
C LYS A 814 -6.15 12.71 -4.44
N MET A 815 -4.94 12.16 -4.23
CA MET A 815 -4.57 10.78 -4.56
C MET A 815 -5.55 9.75 -3.98
N THR A 816 -6.00 9.97 -2.76
CA THR A 816 -7.00 9.16 -2.06
C THR A 816 -8.20 10.01 -1.63
N GLY A 817 -8.69 10.85 -2.53
CA GLY A 817 -9.78 11.81 -2.30
C GLY A 817 -11.05 11.23 -1.67
N ALA A 818 -11.38 9.97 -1.97
CA ALA A 818 -12.51 9.25 -1.38
C ALA A 818 -12.38 9.11 0.15
N ALA A 819 -11.16 9.08 0.70
CA ALA A 819 -10.94 9.00 2.14
C ALA A 819 -11.29 10.29 2.89
N ALA A 820 -11.57 11.39 2.19
CA ALA A 820 -12.08 12.63 2.81
C ALA A 820 -13.54 12.53 3.26
N LEU A 821 -14.31 11.57 2.73
CA LEU A 821 -15.68 11.35 3.15
C LEU A 821 -15.71 10.74 4.55
N SER A 822 -16.48 11.36 5.44
CA SER A 822 -16.92 10.75 6.69
C SER A 822 -18.24 10.00 6.49
N ASN A 823 -19.17 10.61 5.77
CA ASN A 823 -20.48 10.04 5.47
C ASN A 823 -21.06 10.63 4.18
N SER A 824 -21.93 9.90 3.51
CA SER A 824 -22.77 10.41 2.44
C SER A 824 -24.09 9.67 2.41
N ASP A 825 -25.20 10.40 2.36
CA ASP A 825 -26.54 9.86 2.16
C ASP A 825 -27.19 10.54 0.95
N ILE A 826 -27.86 9.76 0.10
CA ILE A 826 -28.49 10.26 -1.12
C ILE A 826 -29.87 9.63 -1.24
N TYR A 827 -30.88 10.48 -1.34
CA TYR A 827 -32.29 10.07 -1.38
C TYR A 827 -33.13 11.05 -2.19
N VAL A 828 -34.32 10.61 -2.58
CA VAL A 828 -35.33 11.47 -3.21
C VAL A 828 -36.31 11.91 -2.13
N GLU A 829 -36.45 13.23 -1.93
CA GLU A 829 -37.41 13.81 -1.00
C GLU A 829 -38.86 13.59 -1.47
N ASP A 830 -39.83 13.71 -0.56
CA ASP A 830 -41.28 13.59 -0.88
C ASP A 830 -41.75 14.54 -1.99
N ASN A 831 -41.05 15.65 -2.18
CA ASN A 831 -41.31 16.63 -3.24
C ASN A 831 -40.73 16.22 -4.62
N GLY A 832 -40.11 15.05 -4.72
CA GLY A 832 -39.49 14.49 -5.93
C GLY A 832 -38.07 14.97 -6.23
N ARG A 833 -37.48 15.80 -5.36
CA ARG A 833 -36.13 16.35 -5.51
C ARG A 833 -35.08 15.35 -5.03
N LEU A 834 -33.99 15.18 -5.78
CA LEU A 834 -32.84 14.44 -5.29
C LEU A 834 -32.07 15.30 -4.28
N ARG A 835 -31.70 14.71 -3.16
CA ARG A 835 -30.86 15.32 -2.14
C ARG A 835 -29.67 14.43 -1.83
N ALA A 836 -28.49 15.03 -1.73
CA ALA A 836 -27.27 14.39 -1.27
C ALA A 836 -26.72 15.17 -0.07
N ASP A 837 -26.68 14.53 1.09
CA ASP A 837 -26.10 15.03 2.33
C ASP A 837 -24.70 14.42 2.48
N ILE A 838 -23.64 15.24 2.35
CA ILE A 838 -22.25 14.79 2.27
C ILE A 838 -21.45 15.43 3.39
N SER A 839 -20.86 14.61 4.26
CA SER A 839 -19.99 15.06 5.34
C SER A 839 -18.52 14.79 5.02
N LEU A 840 -17.69 15.84 5.10
CA LEU A 840 -16.26 15.77 4.79
C LEU A 840 -15.41 16.14 6.01
N LYS A 841 -14.32 15.39 6.23
CA LYS A 841 -13.34 15.67 7.30
C LYS A 841 -12.35 16.79 6.95
N ALA A 842 -12.30 17.21 5.69
CA ALA A 842 -11.38 18.21 5.19
C ALA A 842 -12.01 19.03 4.05
N LEU A 843 -11.47 20.23 3.83
CA LEU A 843 -11.88 21.17 2.80
C LEU A 843 -11.10 20.94 1.52
N GLY A 844 -11.77 21.08 0.38
CA GLY A 844 -11.19 20.97 -0.95
C GLY A 844 -12.29 21.05 -2.01
N THR A 845 -12.00 20.56 -3.21
CA THR A 845 -13.02 20.45 -4.26
C THR A 845 -13.73 19.10 -4.16
N LEU A 846 -14.98 19.09 -3.69
CA LEU A 846 -15.83 17.90 -3.68
C LEU A 846 -16.27 17.55 -5.11
N GLY A 847 -16.14 16.28 -5.50
CA GLY A 847 -16.66 15.75 -6.75
C GLY A 847 -17.86 14.84 -6.53
N VAL A 848 -18.92 15.04 -7.31
CA VAL A 848 -20.08 14.13 -7.35
C VAL A 848 -20.37 13.76 -8.80
N TYR A 849 -20.38 12.46 -9.08
CA TYR A 849 -20.74 11.93 -10.39
C TYR A 849 -22.26 11.88 -10.54
N PHE A 850 -22.76 12.35 -11.68
CA PHE A 850 -24.15 12.12 -12.11
C PHE A 850 -24.18 11.66 -13.56
N SER A 851 -24.88 10.55 -13.85
CA SER A 851 -24.99 10.06 -15.23
C SER A 851 -25.70 11.04 -16.16
N ASP A 852 -26.64 11.84 -15.67
CA ASP A 852 -27.38 12.82 -16.49
C ASP A 852 -26.82 14.25 -16.44
N LEU A 853 -25.67 14.49 -15.78
CA LEU A 853 -25.07 15.82 -15.67
C LEU A 853 -24.89 16.57 -17.01
N PRO A 854 -24.54 15.91 -18.14
CA PRO A 854 -24.47 16.57 -19.43
C PRO A 854 -25.74 17.35 -19.80
N ARG A 855 -26.91 16.83 -19.41
CA ARG A 855 -28.23 17.38 -19.77
C ARG A 855 -28.72 18.48 -18.83
N TRP A 856 -28.04 18.69 -17.70
CA TRP A 856 -28.49 19.61 -16.66
C TRP A 856 -27.70 20.91 -16.69
N ASP A 857 -28.39 22.03 -16.52
CA ASP A 857 -27.74 23.31 -16.29
C ASP A 857 -27.55 23.53 -14.79
N ILE A 858 -26.41 24.09 -14.38
CA ILE A 858 -26.13 24.26 -12.94
C ILE A 858 -27.14 25.22 -12.31
N ASP A 859 -27.44 26.34 -12.97
CA ASP A 859 -28.32 27.38 -12.43
C ASP A 859 -29.79 26.94 -12.40
N ALA A 860 -30.19 26.09 -13.36
CA ALA A 860 -31.55 25.55 -13.43
C ALA A 860 -31.79 24.35 -12.50
N ASN A 861 -30.82 23.44 -12.38
CA ASN A 861 -31.04 22.14 -11.76
C ASN A 861 -30.46 22.00 -10.34
N PHE A 862 -29.44 22.77 -9.97
CA PHE A 862 -28.71 22.57 -8.72
C PHE A 862 -28.91 23.69 -7.71
N MET A 863 -29.01 23.31 -6.44
CA MET A 863 -28.75 24.18 -5.29
C MET A 863 -27.74 23.48 -4.40
N VAL A 864 -26.67 24.18 -4.04
CA VAL A 864 -25.63 23.64 -3.15
C VAL A 864 -25.55 24.53 -1.92
N THR A 865 -25.61 23.93 -0.74
CA THR A 865 -25.46 24.62 0.54
C THR A 865 -24.31 24.03 1.33
N ILE A 866 -23.65 24.88 2.12
CA ILE A 866 -22.73 24.47 3.17
C ILE A 866 -23.33 24.98 4.47
N LEU A 867 -23.57 24.08 5.43
CA LEU A 867 -24.21 24.40 6.70
C LEU A 867 -25.54 25.18 6.50
N GLY A 868 -26.37 24.74 5.55
CA GLY A 868 -27.66 25.36 5.21
C GLY A 868 -27.59 26.70 4.48
N LYS A 869 -26.40 27.24 4.16
CA LYS A 869 -26.24 28.50 3.43
C LYS A 869 -25.85 28.24 1.97
N PRO A 870 -26.51 28.88 0.97
CA PRO A 870 -26.14 28.73 -0.44
C PRO A 870 -24.68 29.14 -0.70
N VAL A 871 -23.98 28.35 -1.49
CA VAL A 871 -22.58 28.64 -1.89
C VAL A 871 -22.53 29.65 -3.03
N PRO A 872 -21.43 30.42 -3.19
CA PRO A 872 -21.25 31.29 -4.34
C PRO A 872 -21.23 30.49 -5.65
N ARG A 873 -21.99 30.91 -6.67
CA ARG A 873 -22.14 30.17 -7.94
C ARG A 873 -20.81 29.78 -8.62
N LYS A 874 -19.79 30.64 -8.51
CA LYS A 874 -18.45 30.41 -9.10
C LYS A 874 -17.70 29.22 -8.48
N THR A 875 -18.10 28.76 -7.29
CA THR A 875 -17.48 27.61 -6.61
C THR A 875 -18.13 26.29 -7.03
N VAL A 876 -19.06 26.30 -7.99
CA VAL A 876 -19.73 25.10 -8.51
C VAL A 876 -19.59 25.08 -10.03
N TRP A 877 -19.03 24.00 -10.59
CA TRP A 877 -18.86 23.85 -12.04
C TRP A 877 -18.95 22.39 -12.48
N LYS A 878 -19.13 22.17 -13.78
CA LYS A 878 -19.01 20.85 -14.39
C LYS A 878 -17.54 20.61 -14.71
N VAL A 879 -16.96 19.49 -14.26
CA VAL A 879 -15.60 19.10 -14.65
C VAL A 879 -15.62 18.70 -16.12
N GLU A 880 -14.80 19.34 -16.94
CA GLU A 880 -14.69 19.03 -18.36
C GLU A 880 -14.37 17.54 -18.55
N ALA A 881 -15.05 16.90 -19.50
CA ALA A 881 -14.71 15.53 -19.87
C ALA A 881 -13.34 15.55 -20.55
N ALA A 882 -12.40 14.74 -20.06
CA ALA A 882 -11.16 14.51 -20.77
C ALA A 882 -11.49 13.90 -22.15
N GLU A 883 -10.83 14.40 -23.20
CA GLU A 883 -11.11 14.00 -24.59
C GLU A 883 -11.10 12.45 -24.71
N GLU A 884 -12.25 11.88 -25.08
CA GLU A 884 -12.39 10.48 -25.44
C GLU A 884 -11.96 10.30 -26.89
N GLU A 885 -11.18 9.24 -27.18
CA GLU A 885 -10.93 8.82 -28.56
C GLU A 885 -12.24 8.29 -29.17
N GLY A 886 -12.88 9.10 -30.01
CA GLY A 886 -14.06 8.71 -30.78
C GLY A 886 -14.71 9.90 -31.48
N GLU A 887 -14.72 9.89 -32.81
CA GLU A 887 -15.45 10.88 -33.62
C GLU A 887 -16.94 10.85 -33.26
N GLY A 888 -17.46 11.90 -32.60
CA GLY A 888 -18.90 12.16 -32.55
C GLY A 888 -19.53 12.59 -31.22
N ARG A 889 -18.81 12.66 -30.09
CA ARG A 889 -19.36 13.22 -28.84
C ARG A 889 -19.03 14.72 -28.75
N GLY A 890 -20.06 15.57 -28.79
CA GLY A 890 -19.92 17.02 -28.69
C GLY A 890 -19.30 17.48 -27.36
N LYS A 891 -18.89 18.76 -27.31
CA LYS A 891 -18.19 19.46 -26.20
C LYS A 891 -18.89 19.46 -24.82
N ASP A 892 -19.97 18.71 -24.61
CA ASP A 892 -20.84 18.79 -23.43
C ASP A 892 -20.94 17.43 -22.67
N GLY A 893 -19.82 16.71 -22.55
CA GLY A 893 -19.76 15.35 -21.98
C GLY A 893 -19.53 15.27 -20.46
N ALA A 894 -19.55 16.39 -19.72
CA ALA A 894 -19.15 16.43 -18.32
C ALA A 894 -20.03 15.57 -17.40
N ARG A 895 -19.41 14.68 -16.61
CA ARG A 895 -20.10 13.75 -15.69
C ARG A 895 -19.96 14.07 -14.20
N VAL A 896 -19.03 14.96 -13.85
CA VAL A 896 -18.71 15.27 -12.45
C VAL A 896 -19.06 16.72 -12.16
N LEU A 897 -19.91 16.93 -11.15
CA LEU A 897 -20.15 18.23 -10.53
C LEU A 897 -19.03 18.46 -9.50
N ALA A 898 -18.29 19.55 -9.67
CA ALA A 898 -17.30 20.00 -8.71
C ALA A 898 -17.87 21.12 -7.85
N VAL A 899 -17.64 21.02 -6.54
CA VAL A 899 -17.97 22.04 -5.53
C VAL A 899 -16.69 22.38 -4.77
N ASP A 900 -16.12 23.58 -4.97
CA ASP A 900 -14.98 24.06 -4.20
C ASP A 900 -15.44 24.51 -2.80
N VAL A 901 -15.51 23.52 -1.91
CA VAL A 901 -15.91 23.69 -0.51
C VAL A 901 -14.92 24.61 0.20
N LEU A 902 -13.63 24.55 -0.11
CA LEU A 902 -12.61 25.39 0.51
C LEU A 902 -12.80 26.88 0.16
N ALA A 903 -12.97 27.19 -1.13
CA ALA A 903 -13.21 28.57 -1.57
C ALA A 903 -14.54 29.10 -1.04
N ALA A 904 -15.61 28.31 -1.13
CA ALA A 904 -16.94 28.68 -0.62
C ALA A 904 -16.90 28.96 0.88
N TYR A 905 -16.29 28.08 1.68
CA TYR A 905 -16.18 28.22 3.12
C TYR A 905 -15.47 29.51 3.52
N LYS A 906 -14.36 29.84 2.83
CA LYS A 906 -13.60 31.08 3.05
C LYS A 906 -14.39 32.32 2.66
N GLU A 907 -14.99 32.35 1.47
CA GLU A 907 -15.70 33.52 0.95
C GLU A 907 -16.96 33.84 1.75
N MET A 908 -17.68 32.81 2.19
CA MET A 908 -18.86 32.97 3.04
C MET A 908 -18.52 33.34 4.49
N GLY A 909 -17.22 33.36 4.86
CA GLY A 909 -16.77 33.65 6.22
C GLY A 909 -17.29 32.65 7.26
N LEU A 910 -17.44 31.38 6.87
CA LEU A 910 -17.93 30.33 7.77
C LEU A 910 -16.90 30.07 8.88
N LYS A 911 -17.40 29.67 10.05
CA LYS A 911 -16.59 29.35 11.22
C LYS A 911 -16.82 27.90 11.66
N PRO A 912 -15.81 27.23 12.25
CA PRO A 912 -15.97 25.89 12.76
C PRO A 912 -17.10 25.82 13.80
N GLY A 913 -17.94 24.79 13.69
CA GLY A 913 -18.94 24.46 14.69
C GLY A 913 -18.37 23.51 15.75
N TRP A 914 -19.27 22.77 16.40
CA TRP A 914 -18.89 21.69 17.33
C TRP A 914 -18.37 20.44 16.61
N SER A 915 -18.80 20.22 15.35
CA SER A 915 -18.30 19.12 14.52
C SER A 915 -16.96 19.50 13.88
N ASN A 916 -16.07 18.52 13.74
CA ASN A 916 -14.83 18.63 12.96
C ASN A 916 -15.06 18.46 11.45
N GLU A 917 -16.30 18.16 11.06
CA GLU A 917 -16.69 17.89 9.68
C GLU A 917 -17.44 19.07 9.05
N VAL A 918 -17.44 19.14 7.73
CA VAL A 918 -18.25 20.08 6.96
C VAL A 918 -19.36 19.33 6.24
N LEU A 919 -20.61 19.73 6.49
CA LEU A 919 -21.79 19.23 5.78
C LEU A 919 -22.03 20.07 4.53
N VAL A 920 -22.02 19.40 3.39
CA VAL A 920 -22.41 19.92 2.08
C VAL A 920 -23.71 19.24 1.67
N GLU A 921 -24.75 20.02 1.37
CA GLU A 921 -26.02 19.50 0.88
C GLU A 921 -26.16 19.90 -0.60
N ILE A 922 -26.41 18.92 -1.46
CA ILE A 922 -26.62 19.14 -2.89
C ILE A 922 -28.04 18.72 -3.20
N PHE A 923 -28.79 19.62 -3.82
CA PHE A 923 -30.15 19.34 -4.20
C PHE A 923 -30.34 19.47 -5.71
N VAL A 924 -30.81 18.42 -6.37
CA VAL A 924 -31.01 18.34 -7.82
C VAL A 924 -32.48 18.27 -8.16
N ARG A 925 -32.93 19.11 -9.09
CA ARG A 925 -34.32 19.21 -9.57
C ARG A 925 -34.47 18.76 -11.01
#